data_AF-A0A7I0JXH0-F1
#
_entry.id   AF-A0A7I0JXH0-F1
#
_cell.length_a   1.000
_cell.length_b   1.000
_cell.length_c   1.000
_cell.angle_alpha   90.00
_cell.angle_beta   90.00
_cell.angle_gamma   90.00
#
_symmetry.space_group_name_H-M   'P 1'
#
loop_
_entity.id
_entity.type
_entity.pdbx_description
1 polymer ?
#
loop_
_entity_poly.entity_id
_entity_poly.type
_entity_poly.pdbx_seq_one_letter_code
_entity_poly.pdbx_strand_id
1 'polypeptide(L)'
;MQSSLLSLPQQHAPEVMQYAPEPPPAASYPSSSVELGDLKRILVRRRFLILATAALLTLGALLYGLFTPALYSSVAEIIVDPQDLQVVTNDVNPSRVPPDGGITMVESQVAVVQSSGVLLRAIAATNLTEDPEFNGQGGLLSHLLGGVLGSGSAETDKTGKTLDALRRRLAVKRADKVLVLDVIVTAKSADKAAKLANAIAQAYLADQASARAKMATDASDSITARLEEQRKRVQRAENAVEAYKSANNMVMAAGNLVSDQELTEINTQLAAAQSRTATLKAQVDQLRRSGGAPDATSEAMRSAVISSLRAQEATLVDQVSQLGTELGPRHPSMMAAQQQLRDTRQLIARELGRIVAAAETDYERALANQQALEAKVAGMKSKSLDTDQASVKLRELQRDLEAVRSVYATYLQRAQETREQVNVDSTNARIISDAMPALKKSWPPLLLLVFGAFFGGLGLGTGLALIAEYSSPTVLSSAQMQSAIDAPVVGVLPAKSARRRWWPFGGTTTPAGQKMDAVAGLALRRLFSSSRRPPDWPLVPSVLLTSAPEDAAQRGRVARLLANAAAARGSRVLFIDTNNAGGQKEPQPGLLDVLRGEYAFEALSQYAPGSNVAVLGKGRPKAAFSEAQGVYFTQHMLAQASRNFELVIVDGGALADNLNASPLVAMVDEIVLVATLNATPMRDVTAASQAISVMGRLPTGALLVDEAA
;
A
#
# COMPACT_ATOMS: atom_id res chain seq x y z
N MET A 1 97.82 -59.25 42.17
CA MET A 1 99.07 -59.45 41.42
C MET A 1 98.72 -59.53 39.96
N GLN A 2 99.45 -58.77 39.12
CA GLN A 2 99.70 -59.03 37.69
C GLN A 2 98.48 -58.91 36.75
N SER A 3 98.51 -58.28 35.57
CA SER A 3 99.53 -57.64 34.72
C SER A 3 98.72 -56.87 33.67
N SER A 4 98.96 -55.58 33.45
CA SER A 4 99.87 -55.07 32.42
C SER A 4 99.55 -55.52 30.98
N LEU A 5 99.15 -54.53 30.18
CA LEU A 5 99.80 -54.10 28.93
C LEU A 5 99.21 -54.50 27.55
N LEU A 6 99.29 -53.46 26.70
CA LEU A 6 99.29 -53.42 25.23
C LEU A 6 97.96 -53.68 24.48
N SER A 7 97.66 -53.07 23.33
CA SER A 7 97.93 -51.74 22.72
C SER A 7 97.47 -51.85 21.27
N LEU A 8 96.68 -50.87 20.83
CA LEU A 8 96.62 -50.29 19.47
C LEU A 8 96.13 -51.20 18.31
N PRO A 9 95.88 -50.63 17.12
CA PRO A 9 94.78 -49.71 16.76
C PRO A 9 94.07 -50.23 15.48
N GLN A 10 92.96 -49.66 15.00
CA GLN A 10 92.58 -49.59 13.56
C GLN A 10 91.22 -48.87 13.47
N GLN A 11 91.21 -47.63 12.96
CA GLN A 11 90.88 -47.25 11.58
C GLN A 11 89.38 -47.28 11.26
N HIS A 12 88.86 -46.07 11.00
CA HIS A 12 87.54 -45.77 10.44
C HIS A 12 87.36 -46.35 9.03
N ALA A 13 86.19 -46.95 8.75
CA ALA A 13 85.47 -46.91 7.47
C ALA A 13 84.01 -47.42 7.69
N PRO A 14 83.03 -47.05 6.84
CA PRO A 14 81.78 -46.41 7.24
C PRO A 14 80.67 -47.40 7.61
N GLU A 15 79.93 -47.10 8.68
CA GLU A 15 78.75 -47.87 9.06
C GLU A 15 77.52 -47.36 8.30
N VAL A 16 76.87 -48.31 7.64
CA VAL A 16 75.71 -48.20 6.76
C VAL A 16 74.57 -47.49 7.49
N MET A 17 74.03 -46.41 6.91
CA MET A 17 72.74 -45.85 7.34
C MET A 17 71.65 -46.91 7.17
N GLN A 18 71.31 -47.59 8.26
CA GLN A 18 70.14 -48.44 8.34
C GLN A 18 68.90 -47.54 8.46
N TYR A 19 68.11 -47.54 7.39
CA TYR A 19 66.81 -46.91 7.30
C TYR A 19 65.91 -47.45 8.43
N ALA A 20 65.64 -46.63 9.44
CA ALA A 20 64.62 -46.95 10.44
C ALA A 20 63.26 -47.07 9.72
N PRO A 21 62.45 -48.12 9.97
CA PRO A 21 61.12 -48.20 9.38
C PRO A 21 60.29 -47.00 9.87
N GLU A 22 59.72 -46.25 8.92
CA GLU A 22 58.73 -45.21 9.18
C GLU A 22 57.63 -45.75 10.11
N PRO A 23 57.15 -44.96 11.10
CA PRO A 23 55.95 -45.33 11.82
C PRO A 23 54.79 -45.46 10.80
N PRO A 24 53.89 -46.45 10.96
CA PRO A 24 52.75 -46.58 10.06
C PRO A 24 51.97 -45.24 10.05
N PRO A 25 51.44 -44.82 8.89
CA PRO A 25 50.70 -43.57 8.80
C PRO A 25 49.57 -43.60 9.82
N ALA A 26 49.52 -42.58 10.69
CA ALA A 26 48.40 -42.36 11.58
C ALA A 26 47.12 -42.35 10.73
N ALA A 27 46.22 -43.30 10.98
CA ALA A 27 44.94 -43.36 10.30
C ALA A 27 44.24 -42.00 10.51
N SER A 28 44.07 -41.26 9.42
CA SER A 28 43.29 -40.04 9.39
C SER A 28 41.84 -40.41 9.69
N TYR A 29 41.39 -40.18 10.91
CA TYR A 29 39.99 -40.30 11.26
C TYR A 29 39.21 -39.26 10.43
N PRO A 30 38.18 -39.66 9.68
CA PRO A 30 37.37 -38.71 8.93
C PRO A 30 36.78 -37.69 9.92
N SER A 31 37.00 -36.42 9.61
CA SER A 31 36.36 -35.31 10.31
C SER A 31 34.85 -35.53 10.31
N SER A 32 34.26 -35.32 11.49
CA SER A 32 32.84 -35.41 11.79
C SER A 32 32.00 -34.53 10.86
N SER A 33 31.66 -35.08 9.69
CA SER A 33 30.54 -34.59 8.89
C SER A 33 29.28 -35.26 9.43
N VAL A 34 28.28 -34.46 9.79
CA VAL A 34 26.96 -34.98 10.13
C VAL A 34 26.40 -35.64 8.87
N GLU A 35 26.41 -36.97 8.82
CA GLU A 35 25.85 -37.70 7.69
C GLU A 35 24.33 -37.50 7.69
N LEU A 36 23.72 -37.37 6.50
CA LEU A 36 22.26 -37.28 6.35
C LEU A 36 21.52 -38.46 7.04
N GLY A 37 22.20 -39.59 7.21
CA GLY A 37 21.69 -40.75 7.95
C GLY A 37 21.45 -40.49 9.43
N ASP A 38 22.28 -39.65 10.07
CA ASP A 38 22.17 -39.32 11.49
C ASP A 38 20.98 -38.40 11.74
N LEU A 39 20.75 -37.42 10.86
CA LEU A 39 19.57 -36.54 10.94
C LEU A 39 18.27 -37.34 10.89
N LYS A 40 18.18 -38.35 10.00
CA LYS A 40 17.00 -39.22 9.90
C LYS A 40 16.77 -39.99 11.20
N ARG A 41 17.82 -40.53 11.82
CA ARG A 41 17.71 -41.27 13.09
C ARG A 41 17.23 -40.38 14.22
N ILE A 42 17.75 -39.16 14.32
CA ILE A 42 17.36 -38.16 15.33
C ILE A 42 15.88 -37.80 15.18
N LEU A 43 15.43 -37.53 13.94
CA LEU A 43 14.04 -37.24 13.62
C LEU A 43 13.09 -38.40 14.00
N VAL A 44 13.47 -39.65 13.71
CA VAL A 44 12.64 -40.82 14.06
C VAL A 44 12.62 -41.06 15.57
N ARG A 45 13.76 -40.92 16.25
CA ARG A 45 13.87 -41.10 17.71
C ARG A 45 13.01 -40.09 18.47
N ARG A 46 13.02 -38.82 18.03
CA ARG A 46 12.29 -37.72 18.69
C ARG A 46 10.99 -37.33 18.00
N ARG A 47 10.42 -38.21 17.16
CA ARG A 47 9.16 -37.97 16.44
C ARG A 47 8.00 -37.55 17.35
N PHE A 48 7.97 -38.05 18.60
CA PHE A 48 6.95 -37.66 19.57
C PHE A 48 7.10 -36.21 20.04
N LEU A 49 8.33 -35.70 20.18
CA LEU A 49 8.57 -34.30 20.52
C LEU A 49 8.11 -33.39 19.37
N ILE A 50 8.49 -33.73 18.14
CA ILE A 50 8.13 -32.98 16.93
C ILE A 50 6.60 -32.95 16.73
N LEU A 51 5.94 -34.11 16.90
CA LEU A 51 4.50 -34.20 16.80
C LEU A 51 3.79 -33.50 17.97
N ALA A 52 4.35 -33.54 19.19
CA ALA A 52 3.78 -32.86 20.34
C ALA A 52 3.82 -31.33 20.18
N THR A 53 4.93 -30.76 19.68
CA THR A 53 5.03 -29.31 19.42
C THR A 53 4.11 -28.87 18.29
N ALA A 54 4.00 -29.66 17.22
CA ALA A 54 3.05 -29.41 16.14
C ALA A 54 1.60 -29.51 16.64
N ALA A 55 1.26 -30.52 17.43
CA ALA A 55 -0.07 -30.67 18.04
C ALA A 55 -0.41 -29.53 19.00
N LEU A 56 0.55 -29.09 19.81
CA LEU A 56 0.35 -28.00 20.78
C LEU A 56 0.11 -26.65 20.09
N LEU A 57 0.90 -26.33 19.07
CA LEU A 57 0.73 -25.07 18.33
C LEU A 57 -0.54 -25.08 17.46
N THR A 58 -0.88 -26.20 16.83
CA THR A 58 -2.15 -26.33 16.10
C THR A 58 -3.36 -26.26 17.01
N LEU A 59 -3.31 -26.90 18.19
CA LEU A 59 -4.34 -26.75 19.21
C LEU A 59 -4.45 -25.29 19.66
N GLY A 60 -3.33 -24.62 19.91
CA GLY A 60 -3.30 -23.19 20.24
C GLY A 60 -3.94 -22.32 19.15
N ALA A 61 -3.64 -22.56 17.88
CA ALA A 61 -4.24 -21.85 16.75
C ALA A 61 -5.75 -22.12 16.61
N LEU A 62 -6.18 -23.35 16.88
CA LEU A 62 -7.58 -23.74 16.86
C LEU A 62 -8.36 -23.08 18.00
N LEU A 63 -7.82 -23.12 19.22
CA LEU A 63 -8.37 -22.40 20.37
C LEU A 63 -8.44 -20.90 20.09
N TYR A 64 -7.37 -20.32 19.55
CA TYR A 64 -7.37 -18.91 19.15
C TYR A 64 -8.49 -18.61 18.14
N GLY A 65 -8.67 -19.45 17.12
CA GLY A 65 -9.75 -19.29 16.13
C GLY A 65 -11.16 -19.38 16.71
N LEU A 66 -11.36 -20.21 17.74
CA LEU A 66 -12.62 -20.41 18.47
C LEU A 66 -12.94 -19.28 19.46
N PHE A 67 -11.94 -18.78 20.20
CA PHE A 67 -12.13 -17.74 21.22
C PHE A 67 -12.10 -16.31 20.65
N THR A 68 -11.50 -16.12 19.48
CA THR A 68 -11.38 -14.80 18.86
C THR A 68 -12.68 -14.40 18.15
N PRO A 69 -13.26 -13.22 18.46
CA PRO A 69 -14.53 -12.79 17.89
C PRO A 69 -14.45 -12.73 16.37
N ALA A 70 -15.52 -13.22 15.72
CA ALA A 70 -15.63 -13.19 14.28
C ALA A 70 -15.77 -11.77 13.76
N LEU A 71 -15.00 -11.45 12.72
CA LEU A 71 -15.12 -10.20 11.99
C LEU A 71 -15.62 -10.49 10.57
N TYR A 72 -16.55 -9.66 10.12
CA TYR A 72 -17.19 -9.72 8.82
C TYR A 72 -16.91 -8.42 8.08
N SER A 73 -16.43 -8.52 6.85
CA SER A 73 -16.19 -7.37 5.98
C SER A 73 -17.25 -7.35 4.88
N SER A 74 -17.98 -6.24 4.77
CA SER A 74 -18.95 -5.98 3.70
C SER A 74 -18.49 -4.84 2.82
N VAL A 75 -18.84 -4.88 1.54
CA VAL A 75 -18.34 -3.95 0.51
C VAL A 75 -19.50 -3.28 -0.18
N ALA A 76 -19.51 -1.94 -0.20
CA ALA A 76 -20.38 -1.15 -1.08
C ALA A 76 -19.54 -0.62 -2.26
N GLU A 77 -20.08 -0.70 -3.47
CA GLU A 77 -19.39 -0.29 -4.69
C GLU A 77 -19.97 1.02 -5.21
N ILE A 78 -19.11 2.04 -5.37
CA ILE A 78 -19.48 3.37 -5.86
C ILE A 78 -18.71 3.63 -7.14
N ILE A 79 -19.41 3.93 -8.23
CA ILE A 79 -18.74 4.48 -9.42
C ILE A 79 -18.66 5.99 -9.30
N VAL A 80 -17.49 6.53 -9.62
CA VAL A 80 -17.28 7.96 -9.77
C VAL A 80 -16.95 8.24 -11.23
N ASP A 81 -17.80 9.01 -11.90
CA ASP A 81 -17.51 9.49 -13.24
C ASP A 81 -16.66 10.77 -13.16
N PRO A 82 -15.39 10.74 -13.61
CA PRO A 82 -14.52 11.92 -13.62
C PRO A 82 -14.94 12.92 -14.70
N GLN A 83 -15.76 12.52 -15.67
CA GLN A 83 -16.35 13.47 -16.60
C GLN A 83 -17.45 14.21 -15.87
N ASP A 84 -17.16 15.45 -15.47
CA ASP A 84 -18.25 16.38 -15.21
C ASP A 84 -19.14 16.40 -16.45
N LEU A 85 -20.43 16.17 -16.23
CA LEU A 85 -21.46 16.46 -17.22
C LEU A 85 -21.35 17.97 -17.50
N GLN A 86 -20.47 18.34 -18.44
CA GLN A 86 -20.28 19.68 -18.96
C GLN A 86 -21.49 20.01 -19.83
N VAL A 87 -22.63 20.26 -19.18
CA VAL A 87 -23.87 20.64 -19.85
C VAL A 87 -23.82 22.11 -20.30
N VAL A 88 -22.81 22.87 -19.87
CA VAL A 88 -22.61 24.27 -20.25
C VAL A 88 -21.30 24.44 -21.00
N THR A 89 -21.39 24.47 -22.32
CA THR A 89 -20.28 24.78 -23.22
C THR A 89 -19.95 26.27 -23.15
N ASN A 90 -18.95 26.63 -22.36
CA ASN A 90 -18.00 27.70 -22.67
C ASN A 90 -17.09 27.96 -21.49
N ASP A 91 -15.98 27.23 -21.43
CA ASP A 91 -14.72 27.79 -20.97
C ASP A 91 -13.76 27.80 -22.15
N VAL A 92 -13.11 28.94 -22.35
CA VAL A 92 -12.08 29.17 -23.40
C VAL A 92 -10.82 28.30 -23.16
N ASN A 93 -10.85 27.44 -22.16
CA ASN A 93 -9.82 26.46 -21.87
C ASN A 93 -10.47 25.12 -21.50
N PRO A 94 -10.70 24.19 -22.45
CA PRO A 94 -11.13 22.85 -22.11
C PRO A 94 -9.97 22.19 -21.37
N SER A 95 -10.04 22.15 -20.04
CA SER A 95 -9.17 21.31 -19.23
C SER A 95 -9.52 19.84 -19.54
N ARG A 96 -9.05 19.34 -20.68
CA ARG A 96 -9.04 17.90 -20.98
C ARG A 96 -8.17 17.25 -19.94
N VAL A 97 -8.80 16.62 -18.95
CA VAL A 97 -8.13 15.77 -17.98
C VAL A 97 -7.34 14.72 -18.78
N PRO A 98 -6.01 14.63 -18.65
CA PRO A 98 -5.21 13.61 -19.31
C PRO A 98 -5.72 12.20 -18.95
N PRO A 99 -5.50 11.16 -19.78
CA PRO A 99 -5.94 9.79 -19.50
C PRO A 99 -5.51 9.27 -18.11
N ASP A 100 -4.32 9.65 -17.64
CA ASP A 100 -3.82 9.31 -16.30
C ASP A 100 -4.39 10.19 -15.17
N GLY A 101 -4.93 11.37 -15.50
CA GLY A 101 -5.53 12.30 -14.54
C GLY A 101 -6.84 11.81 -13.93
N GLY A 102 -7.56 10.93 -14.64
CA GLY A 102 -8.73 10.25 -14.08
C GLY A 102 -8.38 9.34 -12.91
N ILE A 103 -7.19 8.73 -12.93
CA ILE A 103 -6.73 7.82 -11.87
C ILE A 103 -6.39 8.61 -10.60
N THR A 104 -5.65 9.72 -10.73
CA THR A 104 -5.30 10.59 -9.58
C THR A 104 -6.52 11.31 -8.99
N MET A 105 -7.52 11.64 -9.82
CA MET A 105 -8.82 12.12 -9.33
C MET A 105 -9.54 11.07 -8.48
N VAL A 106 -9.58 9.80 -8.91
CA VAL A 106 -10.25 8.75 -8.14
C VAL A 106 -9.48 8.43 -6.85
N GLU A 107 -8.15 8.49 -6.86
CA GLU A 107 -7.35 8.40 -5.63
C GLU A 107 -7.65 9.56 -4.66
N SER A 108 -7.88 10.76 -5.18
CA SER A 108 -8.35 11.88 -4.34
C SER A 108 -9.73 11.60 -3.75
N GLN A 109 -10.63 10.95 -4.50
CA GLN A 109 -11.95 10.56 -3.98
C GLN A 109 -11.87 9.53 -2.86
N VAL A 110 -10.87 8.63 -2.88
CA VAL A 110 -10.62 7.72 -1.74
C VAL A 110 -10.39 8.53 -0.44
N ALA A 111 -9.60 9.60 -0.52
CA ALA A 111 -9.36 10.48 0.63
C ALA A 111 -10.62 11.25 1.05
N VAL A 112 -11.48 11.64 0.11
CA VAL A 112 -12.77 12.30 0.40
C VAL A 112 -13.72 11.35 1.13
N VAL A 113 -13.84 10.09 0.71
CA VAL A 113 -14.65 9.07 1.40
C VAL A 113 -14.14 8.84 2.83
N GLN A 114 -12.82 8.90 3.04
CA GLN A 114 -12.17 8.74 4.36
C GLN A 114 -12.17 10.03 5.20
N SER A 115 -12.66 11.15 4.65
CA SER A 115 -12.65 12.45 5.32
C SER A 115 -13.53 12.44 6.57
N SER A 116 -13.19 13.28 7.55
CA SER A 116 -13.98 13.38 8.79
C SER A 116 -15.44 13.76 8.52
N GLY A 117 -15.71 14.61 7.51
CA GLY A 117 -17.06 15.07 7.18
C GLY A 117 -17.99 13.93 6.77
N VAL A 118 -17.52 13.08 5.83
CA VAL A 118 -18.27 11.91 5.37
C VAL A 118 -18.48 10.91 6.50
N LEU A 119 -17.43 10.59 7.25
CA LEU A 119 -17.50 9.60 8.33
C LEU A 119 -18.39 10.06 9.49
N LEU A 120 -18.35 11.35 9.87
CA LEU A 120 -19.23 11.90 10.91
C LEU A 120 -20.70 11.86 10.48
N ARG A 121 -21.00 12.12 9.21
CA ARG A 121 -22.35 12.01 8.67
C ARG A 121 -22.85 10.56 8.69
N ALA A 122 -21.99 9.60 8.37
CA ALA A 122 -22.31 8.17 8.48
C ALA A 122 -22.50 7.71 9.93
N ILE A 123 -21.66 8.20 10.86
CA ILE A 123 -21.78 7.95 12.31
C ILE A 123 -23.12 8.46 12.83
N ALA A 124 -23.53 9.68 12.44
CA ALA A 124 -24.80 10.26 12.83
C ALA A 124 -25.99 9.49 12.23
N ALA A 125 -25.91 9.08 10.95
CA ALA A 125 -26.98 8.34 10.28
C ALA A 125 -27.23 6.94 10.89
N THR A 126 -26.22 6.35 11.53
CA THR A 126 -26.28 4.99 12.10
C THR A 126 -26.30 4.97 13.63
N ASN A 127 -26.29 6.14 14.29
CA ASN A 127 -26.14 6.29 15.73
C ASN A 127 -24.96 5.48 16.31
N LEU A 128 -23.83 5.48 15.58
CA LEU A 128 -22.67 4.62 15.91
C LEU A 128 -22.00 5.00 17.24
N THR A 129 -22.27 6.19 17.76
CA THR A 129 -21.80 6.66 19.07
C THR A 129 -22.39 5.88 20.24
N GLU A 130 -23.51 5.19 20.04
CA GLU A 130 -24.14 4.33 21.06
C GLU A 130 -23.62 2.88 21.01
N ASP A 131 -22.93 2.49 19.93
CA ASP A 131 -22.50 1.12 19.73
C ASP A 131 -21.27 0.75 20.57
N PRO A 132 -21.35 -0.28 21.45
CA PRO A 132 -20.22 -0.69 22.31
C PRO A 132 -18.98 -1.17 21.54
N GLU A 133 -19.10 -1.48 20.25
CA GLU A 133 -17.96 -1.84 19.40
C GLU A 133 -17.12 -0.63 18.97
N PHE A 134 -17.73 0.55 18.87
CA PHE A 134 -17.11 1.75 18.29
C PHE A 134 -17.02 2.93 19.27
N ASN A 135 -17.89 3.00 20.28
CA ASN A 135 -17.97 4.10 21.25
C ASN A 135 -16.78 4.20 22.25
N GLY A 136 -15.76 3.34 22.10
CA GLY A 136 -14.57 3.33 22.95
C GLY A 136 -14.77 2.70 24.34
N GLN A 137 -15.95 2.15 24.66
CA GLN A 137 -16.17 1.33 25.86
C GLN A 137 -15.70 -0.11 25.61
N GLY A 138 -14.39 -0.27 25.45
CA GLY A 138 -13.84 -1.56 25.03
C GLY A 138 -12.43 -1.80 25.56
N GLY A 139 -12.28 -1.85 26.89
CA GLY A 139 -11.09 -2.42 27.52
C GLY A 139 -11.15 -2.37 29.04
N LEU A 140 -10.95 -3.50 29.72
CA LEU A 140 -10.78 -3.57 31.18
C LEU A 140 -9.69 -2.61 31.72
N LEU A 141 -8.76 -2.18 30.86
CA LEU A 141 -7.72 -1.19 31.14
C LEU A 141 -8.24 0.25 31.34
N SER A 142 -9.32 0.67 30.66
CA SER A 142 -9.84 2.04 30.82
C SER A 142 -10.61 2.22 32.13
N HIS A 143 -11.14 1.15 32.71
CA HIS A 143 -11.74 1.17 34.05
C HIS A 143 -10.72 1.25 35.18
N LEU A 144 -9.49 0.77 34.98
CA LEU A 144 -8.41 0.84 35.99
C LEU A 144 -7.68 2.19 35.99
N LEU A 145 -7.62 2.88 34.84
CA LEU A 145 -6.94 4.18 34.69
C LEU A 145 -7.89 5.39 34.70
N GLY A 146 -9.20 5.17 34.56
CA GLY A 146 -10.22 6.23 34.47
C GLY A 146 -10.58 6.94 35.78
N GLY A 147 -10.00 6.55 36.92
CA GLY A 147 -10.32 7.11 38.23
C GLY A 147 -9.72 8.49 38.55
N VAL A 148 -8.85 9.05 37.69
CA VAL A 148 -8.04 10.25 38.04
C VAL A 148 -8.28 11.47 37.14
N LEU A 149 -8.97 11.37 36.00
CA LEU A 149 -9.21 12.53 35.13
C LEU A 149 -10.69 12.81 34.83
N GLY A 150 -11.22 13.79 35.57
CA GLY A 150 -12.06 14.89 35.07
C GLY A 150 -13.19 14.57 34.09
N SER A 151 -14.39 14.42 34.62
CA SER A 151 -15.66 14.41 33.86
C SER A 151 -16.02 15.84 33.44
N GLY A 152 -15.93 16.16 32.16
CA GLY A 152 -16.37 17.46 31.60
C GLY A 152 -16.49 17.56 30.08
N SER A 153 -15.98 16.59 29.32
CA SER A 153 -15.95 16.61 27.85
C SER A 153 -16.36 15.27 27.22
N ALA A 154 -17.33 14.58 27.85
CA ALA A 154 -17.65 13.18 27.54
C ALA A 154 -18.30 12.95 26.17
N GLU A 155 -18.93 13.95 25.54
CA GLU A 155 -19.69 13.76 24.29
C GLU A 155 -18.85 14.02 23.02
N THR A 156 -18.03 15.07 23.02
CA THR A 156 -17.05 15.36 21.96
C THR A 156 -15.96 14.28 21.91
N ASP A 157 -15.52 13.77 23.06
CA ASP A 157 -14.50 12.71 23.15
C ASP A 157 -15.03 11.34 22.67
N LYS A 158 -16.32 11.02 22.93
CA LYS A 158 -16.97 9.80 22.39
C LYS A 158 -17.04 9.83 20.86
N THR A 159 -17.44 10.96 20.28
CA THR A 159 -17.58 11.09 18.83
C THR A 159 -16.22 10.96 18.13
N GLY A 160 -15.17 11.58 18.68
CA GLY A 160 -13.79 11.43 18.19
C GLY A 160 -13.27 9.98 18.27
N LYS A 161 -13.48 9.31 19.41
CA LYS A 161 -13.11 7.89 19.58
C LYS A 161 -13.84 6.96 18.61
N THR A 162 -15.13 7.24 18.37
CA THR A 162 -15.97 6.51 17.41
C THR A 162 -15.48 6.70 15.98
N LEU A 163 -15.11 7.94 15.61
CA LEU A 163 -14.51 8.26 14.32
C LEU A 163 -13.20 7.49 14.10
N ASP A 164 -12.31 7.47 15.08
CA ASP A 164 -11.04 6.74 14.98
C ASP A 164 -11.23 5.21 14.94
N ALA A 165 -12.19 4.69 15.72
CA ALA A 165 -12.59 3.28 15.66
C ALA A 165 -13.12 2.91 14.28
N LEU A 166 -14.01 3.74 13.70
CA LEU A 166 -14.56 3.53 12.36
C LEU A 166 -13.47 3.61 11.29
N ARG A 167 -12.57 4.60 11.36
CA ARG A 167 -11.42 4.73 10.45
C ARG A 167 -10.54 3.49 10.41
N ARG A 168 -10.23 2.90 11.57
CA ARG A 168 -9.44 1.65 11.65
C ARG A 168 -10.16 0.43 11.07
N ARG A 169 -11.49 0.47 10.98
CA ARG A 169 -12.33 -0.62 10.47
C ARG A 169 -12.77 -0.41 9.02
N LEU A 170 -12.50 0.77 8.46
CA LEU A 170 -12.79 1.17 7.10
C LEU A 170 -11.54 0.98 6.24
N ALA A 171 -11.71 0.35 5.08
CA ALA A 171 -10.74 0.38 4.00
C ALA A 171 -11.48 0.81 2.73
N VAL A 172 -10.97 1.84 2.07
CA VAL A 172 -11.49 2.29 0.78
C VAL A 172 -10.41 2.02 -0.26
N LYS A 173 -10.77 1.30 -1.32
CA LYS A 173 -9.85 0.92 -2.39
C LYS A 173 -10.50 1.20 -3.73
N ARG A 174 -9.68 1.51 -4.74
CA ARG A 174 -10.14 1.56 -6.12
C ARG A 174 -9.97 0.18 -6.75
N ALA A 175 -10.97 -0.30 -7.47
CA ALA A 175 -10.85 -1.53 -8.24
C ALA A 175 -9.91 -1.33 -9.46
N ASP A 176 -9.10 -2.33 -9.78
CA ASP A 176 -8.07 -2.21 -10.82
C ASP A 176 -8.66 -1.91 -12.20
N LYS A 177 -8.07 -0.94 -12.91
CA LYS A 177 -8.46 -0.51 -14.27
C LYS A 177 -9.91 -0.03 -14.43
N VAL A 178 -10.61 0.25 -13.32
CA VAL A 178 -11.96 0.81 -13.32
C VAL A 178 -12.07 2.00 -12.37
N LEU A 179 -13.11 2.80 -12.55
CA LEU A 179 -13.43 4.01 -11.77
C LEU A 179 -14.40 3.71 -10.61
N VAL A 180 -14.30 2.49 -10.06
CA VAL A 180 -15.14 1.98 -8.98
C VAL A 180 -14.35 2.01 -7.67
N LEU A 181 -14.99 2.52 -6.63
CA LEU A 181 -14.51 2.57 -5.26
C LEU A 181 -15.22 1.50 -4.43
N ASP A 182 -14.43 0.63 -3.83
CA ASP A 182 -14.86 -0.37 -2.86
C ASP A 182 -14.77 0.21 -1.47
N VAL A 183 -15.92 0.45 -0.84
CA VAL A 183 -16.03 0.89 0.55
C VAL A 183 -16.20 -0.34 1.43
N ILE A 184 -15.11 -0.79 2.04
CA ILE A 184 -15.03 -2.01 2.82
C ILE A 184 -15.09 -1.67 4.30
N VAL A 185 -16.14 -2.11 4.99
CA VAL A 185 -16.27 -1.94 6.45
C VAL A 185 -16.23 -3.29 7.14
N THR A 186 -15.45 -3.38 8.22
CA THR A 186 -15.29 -4.61 9.01
C THR A 186 -15.91 -4.45 10.40
N ALA A 187 -16.86 -5.31 10.75
CA ALA A 187 -17.53 -5.31 12.06
C ALA A 187 -17.75 -6.72 12.61
N LYS A 188 -18.11 -6.84 13.89
CA LYS A 188 -18.43 -8.14 14.54
C LYS A 188 -19.71 -8.81 14.01
N SER A 189 -20.62 -8.03 13.43
CA SER A 189 -21.87 -8.52 12.82
C SER A 189 -21.86 -8.23 11.33
N ALA A 190 -22.28 -9.22 10.52
CA ALA A 190 -22.39 -9.10 9.07
C ALA A 190 -23.40 -8.01 8.66
N ASP A 191 -24.54 -7.93 9.33
CA ASP A 191 -25.56 -6.89 9.05
C ASP A 191 -25.04 -5.50 9.41
N LYS A 192 -24.27 -5.39 10.49
CA LYS A 192 -23.68 -4.11 10.92
C LYS A 192 -22.63 -3.62 9.92
N ALA A 193 -21.76 -4.52 9.45
CA ALA A 193 -20.77 -4.21 8.42
C ALA A 193 -21.43 -3.67 7.14
N ALA A 194 -22.49 -4.33 6.69
CA ALA A 194 -23.26 -3.93 5.51
C ALA A 194 -23.94 -2.56 5.72
N LYS A 195 -24.64 -2.36 6.85
CA LYS A 195 -25.28 -1.08 7.19
C LYS A 195 -24.29 0.08 7.24
N LEU A 196 -23.11 -0.12 7.83
CA LEU A 196 -22.08 0.91 7.94
C LEU A 196 -21.46 1.23 6.58
N ALA A 197 -21.16 0.22 5.74
CA ALA A 197 -20.64 0.45 4.39
C ALA A 197 -21.64 1.26 3.54
N ASN A 198 -22.94 0.90 3.60
CA ASN A 198 -24.00 1.63 2.91
C ASN A 198 -24.17 3.06 3.45
N ALA A 199 -24.10 3.25 4.77
CA ALA A 199 -24.20 4.57 5.37
C ALA A 199 -23.03 5.48 4.97
N ILE A 200 -21.81 4.94 4.85
CA ILE A 200 -20.65 5.69 4.36
C ILE A 200 -20.81 6.03 2.88
N ALA A 201 -21.27 5.08 2.05
CA ALA A 201 -21.54 5.33 0.64
C ALA A 201 -22.59 6.43 0.43
N GLN A 202 -23.70 6.37 1.16
CA GLN A 202 -24.74 7.40 1.14
C GLN A 202 -24.24 8.74 1.68
N ALA A 203 -23.46 8.74 2.76
CA ALA A 203 -22.88 9.96 3.31
C ALA A 203 -21.92 10.64 2.33
N TYR A 204 -21.14 9.86 1.56
CA TYR A 204 -20.28 10.37 0.50
C TYR A 204 -21.07 11.02 -0.63
N LEU A 205 -22.14 10.36 -1.11
CA LEU A 205 -23.01 10.95 -2.14
C LEU A 205 -23.68 12.23 -1.64
N ALA A 206 -24.16 12.24 -0.40
CA ALA A 206 -24.73 13.43 0.22
C ALA A 206 -23.69 14.56 0.39
N ASP A 207 -22.43 14.21 0.69
CA ASP A 207 -21.34 15.18 0.81
C ASP A 207 -21.03 15.82 -0.54
N GLN A 208 -20.87 15.00 -1.59
CA GLN A 208 -20.71 15.45 -2.97
C GLN A 208 -21.86 16.36 -3.44
N ALA A 209 -23.11 15.93 -3.20
CA ALA A 209 -24.28 16.74 -3.53
C ALA A 209 -24.28 18.07 -2.79
N SER A 210 -23.96 18.08 -1.47
CA SER A 210 -23.90 19.30 -0.68
C SER A 210 -22.76 20.25 -1.08
N ALA A 211 -21.59 19.71 -1.43
CA ALA A 211 -20.45 20.49 -1.90
C ALA A 211 -20.75 21.15 -3.25
N ARG A 212 -21.40 20.43 -4.17
CA ARG A 212 -21.85 20.98 -5.46
C ARG A 212 -22.94 22.02 -5.30
N ALA A 213 -23.95 21.76 -4.48
CA ALA A 213 -25.00 22.73 -4.18
C ALA A 213 -24.40 24.02 -3.61
N LYS A 214 -23.40 23.91 -2.73
CA LYS A 214 -22.68 25.06 -2.21
C LYS A 214 -21.92 25.82 -3.31
N MET A 215 -21.14 25.14 -4.15
CA MET A 215 -20.43 25.80 -5.27
C MET A 215 -21.40 26.48 -6.24
N ALA A 216 -22.53 25.85 -6.56
CA ALA A 216 -23.55 26.42 -7.43
C ALA A 216 -24.24 27.64 -6.78
N THR A 217 -24.48 27.60 -5.47
CA THR A 217 -25.00 28.73 -4.70
C THR A 217 -24.00 29.89 -4.69
N ASP A 218 -22.73 29.63 -4.36
CA ASP A 218 -21.66 30.63 -4.35
C ASP A 218 -21.50 31.28 -5.74
N ALA A 219 -21.57 30.48 -6.81
CA ALA A 219 -21.56 30.96 -8.19
C ALA A 219 -22.80 31.82 -8.51
N SER A 220 -24.00 31.36 -8.14
CA SER A 220 -25.26 32.11 -8.32
C SER A 220 -25.23 33.46 -7.59
N ASP A 221 -24.71 33.48 -6.36
CA ASP A 221 -24.54 34.71 -5.57
C ASP A 221 -23.58 35.68 -6.24
N SER A 222 -22.46 35.16 -6.77
CA SER A 222 -21.49 35.98 -7.53
C SER A 222 -22.07 36.57 -8.81
N ILE A 223 -22.87 35.80 -9.57
CA ILE A 223 -23.54 36.26 -10.79
C ILE A 223 -24.60 37.30 -10.44
N THR A 224 -25.37 37.08 -9.38
CA THR A 224 -26.40 38.02 -8.92
C THR A 224 -25.79 39.37 -8.52
N ALA A 225 -24.69 39.35 -7.77
CA ALA A 225 -23.95 40.58 -7.44
C ALA A 225 -23.47 41.31 -8.69
N ARG A 226 -22.97 40.58 -9.69
CA ARG A 226 -22.52 41.16 -10.97
C ARG A 226 -23.69 41.70 -11.80
N LEU A 227 -24.84 41.05 -11.77
CA LEU A 227 -26.05 41.49 -12.46
C LEU A 227 -26.55 42.84 -11.93
N GLU A 228 -26.57 43.02 -10.60
CA GLU A 228 -26.91 44.30 -9.98
C GLU A 228 -25.91 45.42 -10.32
N GLU A 229 -24.62 45.10 -10.42
CA GLU A 229 -23.62 46.05 -10.93
C GLU A 229 -23.91 46.46 -12.38
N GLN A 230 -24.18 45.50 -13.27
CA GLN A 230 -24.51 45.77 -14.67
C GLN A 230 -25.83 46.55 -14.80
N ARG A 231 -26.85 46.24 -13.99
CA ARG A 231 -28.11 47.00 -13.94
C ARG A 231 -27.87 48.48 -13.63
N LYS A 232 -27.03 48.78 -12.64
CA LYS A 232 -26.63 50.16 -12.32
C LYS A 232 -25.87 50.82 -13.49
N ARG A 233 -25.06 50.08 -14.23
CA ARG A 233 -24.37 50.60 -15.43
C ARG A 233 -25.36 50.92 -16.55
N VAL A 234 -26.35 50.05 -16.81
CA VAL A 234 -27.44 50.33 -17.77
C VAL A 234 -28.16 51.62 -17.37
N GLN A 235 -28.59 51.72 -16.11
CA GLN A 235 -29.30 52.90 -15.61
C GLN A 235 -28.47 54.19 -15.76
N ARG A 236 -27.17 54.16 -15.46
CA ARG A 236 -26.27 55.31 -15.67
C ARG A 236 -26.15 55.68 -17.16
N ALA A 237 -26.03 54.70 -18.05
CA ALA A 237 -25.93 54.92 -19.48
C ALA A 237 -27.25 55.47 -20.06
N GLU A 238 -28.40 54.94 -19.63
CA GLU A 238 -29.73 55.46 -20.00
C GLU A 238 -29.91 56.91 -19.55
N ASN A 239 -29.58 57.20 -18.28
CA ASN A 239 -29.64 58.56 -17.75
C ASN A 239 -28.69 59.50 -18.50
N ALA A 240 -27.50 59.04 -18.91
CA ALA A 240 -26.57 59.84 -19.70
C ALA A 240 -27.13 60.17 -21.09
N VAL A 241 -27.75 59.19 -21.77
CA VAL A 241 -28.43 59.42 -23.05
C VAL A 241 -29.57 60.42 -22.89
N GLU A 242 -30.42 60.25 -21.87
CA GLU A 242 -31.59 61.11 -21.68
C GLU A 242 -31.20 62.54 -21.25
N ALA A 243 -30.25 62.67 -20.32
CA ALA A 243 -29.71 63.97 -19.92
C ALA A 243 -29.03 64.69 -21.10
N TYR A 244 -28.34 63.95 -21.97
CA TYR A 244 -27.73 64.53 -23.17
C TYR A 244 -28.77 65.00 -24.18
N LYS A 245 -29.85 64.23 -24.39
CA LYS A 245 -30.97 64.66 -25.24
C LYS A 245 -31.63 65.92 -24.70
N SER A 246 -31.92 65.98 -23.40
CA SER A 246 -32.56 67.14 -22.78
C SER A 246 -31.66 68.39 -22.83
N ALA A 247 -30.36 68.24 -22.58
CA ALA A 247 -29.41 69.35 -22.58
C ALA A 247 -29.21 69.98 -23.98
N ASN A 248 -29.34 69.18 -25.05
CA ASN A 248 -29.16 69.62 -26.42
C ASN A 248 -30.49 69.83 -27.17
N ASN A 249 -31.63 69.90 -26.46
CA ASN A 249 -32.98 70.06 -27.03
C ASN A 249 -33.32 69.06 -28.16
N MET A 250 -32.81 67.83 -28.05
CA MET A 250 -33.01 66.79 -29.05
C MET A 250 -34.35 66.09 -28.83
N VAL A 251 -35.42 66.85 -28.97
CA VAL A 251 -36.79 66.33 -28.93
C VAL A 251 -37.13 65.79 -30.31
N MET A 252 -37.33 64.47 -30.37
CA MET A 252 -37.78 63.81 -31.59
C MET A 252 -39.31 63.78 -31.61
N ALA A 253 -39.90 64.21 -32.73
CA ALA A 253 -41.32 64.02 -33.02
C ALA A 253 -41.43 63.09 -34.23
N ALA A 254 -42.15 61.97 -34.09
CA ALA A 254 -42.36 60.98 -35.16
C ALA A 254 -41.06 60.50 -35.86
N GLY A 255 -39.94 60.42 -35.14
CA GLY A 255 -38.67 59.89 -35.65
C GLY A 255 -37.71 60.92 -36.27
N ASN A 256 -38.11 62.18 -36.42
CA ASN A 256 -37.26 63.27 -36.91
C ASN A 256 -37.06 64.33 -35.82
N LEU A 257 -35.96 65.09 -35.90
CA LEU A 257 -35.78 66.27 -35.07
C LEU A 257 -36.76 67.37 -35.50
N VAL A 258 -37.34 68.05 -34.52
CA VAL A 258 -38.25 69.18 -34.76
C VAL A 258 -37.54 70.30 -35.56
N SER A 259 -36.24 70.51 -35.33
CA SER A 259 -35.41 71.49 -36.06
C SER A 259 -35.33 71.23 -37.56
N ASP A 260 -35.30 69.96 -37.98
CA ASP A 260 -35.15 69.58 -39.38
C ASP A 260 -36.47 69.77 -40.13
N GLN A 261 -37.59 69.53 -39.43
CA GLN A 261 -38.93 69.78 -39.95
C GLN A 261 -39.18 71.28 -40.13
N GLU A 262 -38.79 72.11 -39.16
CA GLU A 262 -38.82 73.58 -39.28
C GLU A 262 -37.94 74.09 -40.43
N LEU A 263 -36.72 73.56 -40.59
CA LEU A 263 -35.81 73.96 -41.68
C LEU A 263 -36.40 73.60 -43.05
N THR A 264 -37.00 72.42 -43.18
CA THR A 264 -37.69 71.99 -44.41
C THR A 264 -38.83 72.94 -44.74
N GLU A 265 -39.66 73.28 -43.76
CA GLU A 265 -40.78 74.20 -43.98
C GLU A 265 -40.31 75.61 -44.37
N ILE A 266 -39.29 76.16 -43.71
CA ILE A 266 -38.72 77.47 -44.08
C ILE A 266 -38.11 77.42 -45.49
N ASN A 267 -37.45 76.32 -45.88
CA ASN A 267 -36.92 76.18 -47.24
C ASN A 267 -38.03 76.19 -48.30
N THR A 268 -39.18 75.56 -48.04
CA THR A 268 -40.33 75.63 -48.95
C THR A 268 -40.89 77.05 -49.06
N GLN A 269 -40.97 77.79 -47.93
CA GLN A 269 -41.38 79.18 -47.91
C GLN A 269 -40.38 80.08 -48.67
N LEU A 270 -39.08 79.84 -48.51
CA LEU A 270 -38.03 80.56 -49.22
C LEU A 270 -38.11 80.31 -50.73
N ALA A 271 -38.29 79.05 -51.17
CA ALA A 271 -38.45 78.74 -52.59
C ALA A 271 -39.66 79.45 -53.20
N ALA A 272 -40.79 79.48 -52.47
CA ALA A 272 -41.98 80.23 -52.88
C ALA A 272 -41.72 81.74 -52.94
N ALA A 273 -41.01 82.30 -51.96
CA ALA A 273 -40.64 83.71 -51.92
C ALA A 273 -39.67 84.09 -53.06
N GLN A 274 -38.66 83.26 -53.33
CA GLN A 274 -37.71 83.44 -54.43
C GLN A 274 -38.42 83.43 -55.79
N SER A 275 -39.34 82.47 -56.00
CA SER A 275 -40.17 82.42 -57.20
C SER A 275 -40.98 83.71 -57.37
N ARG A 276 -41.63 84.17 -56.30
CA ARG A 276 -42.43 85.41 -56.31
C ARG A 276 -41.56 86.65 -56.60
N THR A 277 -40.42 86.79 -55.94
CA THR A 277 -39.48 87.90 -56.20
C THR A 277 -38.96 87.87 -57.64
N ALA A 278 -38.63 86.69 -58.19
CA ALA A 278 -38.19 86.56 -59.58
C ALA A 278 -39.28 86.98 -60.57
N THR A 279 -40.54 86.60 -60.33
CA THR A 279 -41.67 87.03 -61.18
C THR A 279 -41.89 88.54 -61.14
N LEU A 280 -41.85 89.16 -59.96
CA LEU A 280 -42.02 90.61 -59.79
C LEU A 280 -40.82 91.39 -60.38
N LYS A 281 -39.61 90.86 -60.24
CA LYS A 281 -38.41 91.45 -60.86
C LYS A 281 -38.51 91.46 -62.38
N ALA A 282 -38.90 90.34 -62.98
CA ALA A 282 -39.09 90.23 -64.42
C ALA A 282 -40.17 91.21 -64.92
N GLN A 283 -41.25 91.39 -64.14
CA GLN A 283 -42.32 92.35 -64.43
C GLN A 283 -41.81 93.80 -64.37
N VAL A 284 -41.07 94.18 -63.33
CA VAL A 284 -40.45 95.52 -63.20
C VAL A 284 -39.44 95.77 -64.33
N ASP A 285 -38.59 94.80 -64.65
CA ASP A 285 -37.59 94.92 -65.72
C ASP A 285 -38.25 95.07 -67.10
N GLN A 286 -39.36 94.36 -67.35
CA GLN A 286 -40.16 94.51 -68.56
C GLN A 286 -40.80 95.90 -68.65
N LEU A 287 -41.36 96.39 -67.54
CA LEU A 287 -41.94 97.74 -67.44
C LEU A 287 -40.88 98.83 -67.66
N ARG A 288 -39.68 98.71 -67.07
CA ARG A 288 -38.56 99.65 -67.25
C ARG A 288 -38.02 99.66 -68.68
N ARG A 289 -37.79 98.49 -69.30
CA ARG A 289 -37.29 98.37 -70.68
C ARG A 289 -38.25 98.93 -71.71
N SER A 290 -39.55 98.84 -71.45
CA SER A 290 -40.56 99.43 -72.32
C SER A 290 -40.55 100.97 -72.29
N GLY A 291 -39.86 101.59 -71.33
CA GLY A 291 -39.77 103.06 -71.21
C GLY A 291 -41.12 103.75 -70.99
N GLY A 292 -42.14 103.02 -70.52
CA GLY A 292 -43.51 103.51 -70.47
C GLY A 292 -44.19 103.54 -71.85
N ALA A 293 -43.72 102.76 -72.82
CA ALA A 293 -44.47 102.51 -74.04
C ALA A 293 -45.69 101.61 -73.71
N PRO A 294 -46.94 102.09 -73.84
CA PRO A 294 -48.10 101.34 -73.36
C PRO A 294 -48.40 100.07 -74.18
N ASP A 295 -47.81 99.93 -75.37
CA ASP A 295 -48.07 98.79 -76.29
C ASP A 295 -47.19 97.56 -76.00
N ALA A 296 -46.21 97.66 -75.10
CA ALA A 296 -45.22 96.60 -74.88
C ALA A 296 -45.38 95.82 -73.55
N THR A 297 -46.36 96.17 -72.70
CA THR A 297 -46.48 95.58 -71.36
C THR A 297 -47.89 95.08 -71.05
N SER A 298 -47.99 93.79 -70.71
CA SER A 298 -49.26 93.11 -70.39
C SER A 298 -49.97 93.67 -69.15
N GLU A 299 -49.23 94.26 -68.20
CA GLU A 299 -49.81 94.88 -67.00
C GLU A 299 -50.46 96.24 -67.29
N ALA A 300 -49.87 97.05 -68.19
CA ALA A 300 -50.47 98.30 -68.63
C ALA A 300 -51.78 98.04 -69.39
N MET A 301 -51.87 96.95 -70.15
CA MET A 301 -53.09 96.50 -70.81
C MET A 301 -54.20 96.06 -69.84
N ARG A 302 -53.85 95.60 -68.63
CA ARG A 302 -54.82 95.22 -67.59
C ARG A 302 -55.35 96.41 -66.79
N SER A 303 -54.68 97.57 -66.85
CA SER A 303 -55.18 98.78 -66.20
C SER A 303 -56.38 99.35 -66.96
N ALA A 304 -57.55 99.30 -66.34
CA ALA A 304 -58.78 99.90 -66.89
C ALA A 304 -58.60 101.40 -67.19
N VAL A 305 -57.77 102.11 -66.39
CA VAL A 305 -57.45 103.52 -66.60
C VAL A 305 -56.65 103.73 -67.88
N ILE A 306 -55.58 102.95 -68.10
CA ILE A 306 -54.79 103.03 -69.34
C ILE A 306 -55.63 102.66 -70.56
N SER A 307 -56.45 101.62 -70.47
CA SER A 307 -57.35 101.21 -71.56
C SER A 307 -58.32 102.35 -71.94
N SER A 308 -58.92 103.01 -70.94
CA SER A 308 -59.81 104.15 -71.17
C SER A 308 -59.10 105.37 -71.78
N LEU A 309 -57.90 105.72 -71.28
CA LEU A 309 -57.09 106.81 -71.81
C LEU A 309 -56.58 106.53 -73.23
N ARG A 310 -56.30 105.26 -73.58
CA ARG A 310 -55.91 104.85 -74.94
C ARG A 310 -57.06 104.92 -75.93
N ALA A 311 -58.25 104.52 -75.52
CA ALA A 311 -59.45 104.69 -76.35
C ALA A 311 -59.67 106.17 -76.67
N GLN A 312 -59.52 107.04 -75.66
CA GLN A 312 -59.57 108.50 -75.84
C GLN A 312 -58.44 109.02 -76.74
N GLU A 313 -57.21 108.55 -76.56
CA GLU A 313 -56.07 108.92 -77.43
C GLU A 313 -56.33 108.55 -78.89
N ALA A 314 -56.83 107.35 -79.17
CA ALA A 314 -57.13 106.89 -80.52
C ALA A 314 -58.19 107.78 -81.20
N THR A 315 -59.25 108.14 -80.48
CA THR A 315 -60.27 109.09 -80.97
C THR A 315 -59.66 110.47 -81.24
N LEU A 316 -58.80 110.97 -80.35
CA LEU A 316 -58.13 112.26 -80.51
C LEU A 316 -57.11 112.27 -81.67
N VAL A 317 -56.41 111.16 -81.90
CA VAL A 317 -55.49 111.01 -83.04
C VAL A 317 -56.24 111.03 -84.37
N ASP A 318 -57.37 110.30 -84.47
CA ASP A 318 -58.23 110.31 -85.66
C ASP A 318 -58.77 111.73 -85.93
N GLN A 319 -59.26 112.41 -84.90
CA GLN A 319 -59.73 113.79 -84.98
C GLN A 319 -58.63 114.77 -85.43
N VAL A 320 -57.41 114.63 -84.90
CA VAL A 320 -56.23 115.40 -85.32
C VAL A 320 -55.88 115.13 -86.79
N SER A 321 -55.99 113.89 -87.26
CA SER A 321 -55.71 113.51 -88.65
C SER A 321 -56.71 114.15 -89.61
N GLN A 322 -58.01 114.05 -89.32
CA GLN A 322 -59.09 114.63 -90.13
C GLN A 322 -58.97 116.16 -90.21
N LEU A 323 -58.83 116.82 -89.05
CA LEU A 323 -58.66 118.29 -88.98
C LEU A 323 -57.37 118.75 -89.69
N GLY A 324 -56.32 117.92 -89.68
CA GLY A 324 -55.06 118.21 -90.36
C GLY A 324 -55.18 118.23 -91.89
N THR A 325 -56.00 117.34 -92.46
CA THR A 325 -56.27 117.30 -93.92
C THR A 325 -57.17 118.45 -94.37
N GLU A 326 -58.16 118.83 -93.56
CA GLU A 326 -59.16 119.84 -93.95
C GLU A 326 -58.74 121.29 -93.67
N LEU A 327 -58.17 121.57 -92.49
CA LEU A 327 -58.05 122.94 -91.95
C LEU A 327 -56.60 123.44 -91.84
N GLY A 328 -55.61 122.55 -91.98
CA GLY A 328 -54.20 122.86 -91.84
C GLY A 328 -53.72 123.11 -90.39
N PRO A 329 -52.40 123.26 -90.17
CA PRO A 329 -51.79 123.13 -88.83
C PRO A 329 -52.01 124.32 -87.88
N ARG A 330 -52.55 125.47 -88.34
CA ARG A 330 -52.69 126.70 -87.52
C ARG A 330 -54.14 127.03 -87.14
N HIS A 331 -55.12 126.19 -87.49
CA HIS A 331 -56.52 126.47 -87.19
C HIS A 331 -56.85 126.28 -85.69
N PRO A 332 -57.69 127.13 -85.05
CA PRO A 332 -57.96 127.05 -83.61
C PRO A 332 -58.49 125.68 -83.12
N SER A 333 -59.38 125.04 -83.88
CA SER A 333 -59.90 123.70 -83.54
C SER A 333 -58.83 122.61 -83.58
N MET A 334 -57.88 122.71 -84.51
CA MET A 334 -56.73 121.82 -84.60
C MET A 334 -55.81 121.97 -83.38
N MET A 335 -55.53 123.21 -82.97
CA MET A 335 -54.72 123.48 -81.78
C MET A 335 -55.36 122.94 -80.50
N ALA A 336 -56.69 123.07 -80.36
CA ALA A 336 -57.42 122.52 -79.23
C ALA A 336 -57.34 120.97 -79.17
N ALA A 337 -57.57 120.28 -80.30
CA ALA A 337 -57.45 118.83 -80.38
C ALA A 337 -56.01 118.35 -80.14
N GLN A 338 -55.00 119.06 -80.68
CA GLN A 338 -53.59 118.78 -80.40
C GLN A 338 -53.23 118.99 -78.92
N GLN A 339 -53.84 119.96 -78.24
CA GLN A 339 -53.62 120.17 -76.81
C GLN A 339 -54.25 119.05 -75.98
N GLN A 340 -55.49 118.65 -76.26
CA GLN A 340 -56.15 117.53 -75.60
C GLN A 340 -55.39 116.21 -75.79
N LEU A 341 -54.85 115.99 -77.00
CA LEU A 341 -53.99 114.83 -77.28
C LEU A 341 -52.69 114.87 -76.43
N ARG A 342 -52.07 116.04 -76.28
CA ARG A 342 -50.88 116.21 -75.41
C ARG A 342 -51.21 115.95 -73.94
N ASP A 343 -52.31 116.49 -73.44
CA ASP A 343 -52.74 116.32 -72.04
C ASP A 343 -53.07 114.85 -71.74
N THR A 344 -53.76 114.17 -72.67
CA THR A 344 -54.08 112.74 -72.58
C THR A 344 -52.81 111.90 -72.56
N ARG A 345 -51.83 112.19 -73.43
CA ARG A 345 -50.51 111.53 -73.41
C ARG A 345 -49.76 111.75 -72.10
N GLN A 346 -49.84 112.94 -71.50
CA GLN A 346 -49.25 113.20 -70.18
C GLN A 346 -49.95 112.46 -69.04
N LEU A 347 -51.28 112.27 -69.12
CA LEU A 347 -52.02 111.44 -68.17
C LEU A 347 -51.64 109.97 -68.29
N ILE A 348 -51.50 109.45 -69.52
CA ILE A 348 -51.00 108.10 -69.79
C ILE A 348 -49.60 107.91 -69.20
N ALA A 349 -48.68 108.86 -69.44
CA ALA A 349 -47.32 108.79 -68.90
C ALA A 349 -47.27 108.81 -67.36
N ARG A 350 -48.13 109.62 -66.71
CA ARG A 350 -48.24 109.67 -65.24
C ARG A 350 -48.80 108.38 -64.65
N GLU A 351 -49.84 107.82 -65.26
CA GLU A 351 -50.44 106.57 -64.79
C GLU A 351 -49.47 105.39 -64.99
N LEU A 352 -48.72 105.37 -66.08
CA LEU A 352 -47.64 104.41 -66.26
C LEU A 352 -46.54 104.57 -65.20
N GLY A 353 -46.12 105.79 -64.89
CA GLY A 353 -45.18 106.05 -63.80
C GLY A 353 -45.68 105.53 -62.44
N ARG A 354 -46.98 105.69 -62.17
CA ARG A 354 -47.63 105.15 -60.97
C ARG A 354 -47.62 103.61 -60.94
N ILE A 355 -47.88 102.97 -62.08
CA ILE A 355 -47.85 101.50 -62.22
C ILE A 355 -46.43 100.97 -62.01
N VAL A 356 -45.41 101.62 -62.58
CA VAL A 356 -44.00 101.25 -62.37
C VAL A 356 -43.62 101.39 -60.89
N ALA A 357 -43.95 102.52 -60.25
CA ALA A 357 -43.66 102.74 -58.83
C ALA A 357 -44.37 101.72 -57.91
N ALA A 358 -45.61 101.33 -58.23
CA ALA A 358 -46.34 100.29 -57.51
C ALA A 358 -45.67 98.92 -57.68
N ALA A 359 -45.28 98.54 -58.90
CA ALA A 359 -44.58 97.30 -59.18
C ALA A 359 -43.19 97.23 -58.51
N GLU A 360 -42.47 98.36 -58.45
CA GLU A 360 -41.21 98.48 -57.73
C GLU A 360 -41.40 98.29 -56.22
N THR A 361 -42.42 98.90 -55.63
CA THR A 361 -42.78 98.71 -54.21
C THR A 361 -43.14 97.25 -53.92
N ASP A 362 -43.87 96.58 -54.81
CA ASP A 362 -44.21 95.16 -54.69
C ASP A 362 -42.97 94.27 -54.75
N TYR A 363 -42.05 94.55 -55.68
CA TYR A 363 -40.77 93.87 -55.79
C TYR A 363 -39.90 94.07 -54.54
N GLU A 364 -39.78 95.30 -54.03
CA GLU A 364 -39.00 95.58 -52.82
C GLU A 364 -39.55 94.84 -51.59
N ARG A 365 -40.88 94.80 -51.43
CA ARG A 365 -41.52 94.02 -50.35
C ARG A 365 -41.23 92.51 -50.48
N ALA A 366 -41.31 91.97 -51.69
CA ALA A 366 -41.00 90.57 -51.94
C ALA A 366 -39.51 90.26 -51.69
N LEU A 367 -38.61 91.15 -52.11
CA LEU A 367 -37.17 91.04 -51.88
C LEU A 367 -36.83 91.08 -50.39
N ALA A 368 -37.41 92.01 -49.63
CA ALA A 368 -37.22 92.10 -48.19
C ALA A 368 -37.69 90.82 -47.47
N ASN A 369 -38.83 90.26 -47.88
CA ASN A 369 -39.32 88.98 -47.36
C ASN A 369 -38.39 87.81 -47.72
N GLN A 370 -37.90 87.76 -48.95
CA GLN A 370 -36.91 86.76 -49.37
C GLN A 370 -35.64 86.84 -48.51
N GLN A 371 -35.07 88.04 -48.34
CA GLN A 371 -33.86 88.24 -47.53
C GLN A 371 -34.07 87.86 -46.05
N ALA A 372 -35.24 88.18 -45.49
CA ALA A 372 -35.61 87.77 -44.13
C ALA A 372 -35.67 86.24 -44.00
N LEU A 373 -36.24 85.55 -44.99
CA LEU A 373 -36.27 84.09 -45.04
C LEU A 373 -34.87 83.49 -45.26
N GLU A 374 -34.02 84.08 -46.11
CA GLU A 374 -32.62 83.65 -46.31
C GLU A 374 -31.81 83.77 -45.02
N ALA A 375 -31.94 84.88 -44.29
CA ALA A 375 -31.29 85.07 -42.98
C ALA A 375 -31.79 84.03 -41.96
N LYS A 376 -33.10 83.73 -41.96
CA LYS A 376 -33.70 82.70 -41.10
C LYS A 376 -33.16 81.31 -41.45
N VAL A 377 -33.05 80.96 -42.74
CA VAL A 377 -32.45 79.70 -43.20
C VAL A 377 -30.98 79.62 -42.78
N ALA A 378 -30.19 80.68 -42.97
CA ALA A 378 -28.78 80.69 -42.56
C ALA A 378 -28.61 80.47 -41.05
N GLY A 379 -29.44 81.15 -40.23
CA GLY A 379 -29.46 80.96 -38.78
C GLY A 379 -29.87 79.54 -38.37
N MET A 380 -30.90 78.98 -39.01
CA MET A 380 -31.34 77.60 -38.76
C MET A 380 -30.31 76.57 -39.23
N LYS A 381 -29.60 76.81 -40.34
CA LYS A 381 -28.55 75.94 -40.86
C LYS A 381 -27.36 75.86 -39.90
N SER A 382 -26.96 76.99 -39.29
CA SER A 382 -25.92 76.99 -38.25
C SER A 382 -26.35 76.15 -37.03
N LYS A 383 -27.58 76.33 -36.55
CA LYS A 383 -28.14 75.52 -35.45
C LYS A 383 -28.24 74.04 -35.81
N SER A 384 -28.56 73.71 -37.06
CA SER A 384 -28.59 72.34 -37.57
C SER A 384 -27.20 71.70 -37.51
N LEU A 385 -26.13 72.42 -37.85
CA LEU A 385 -24.76 71.90 -37.76
C LEU A 385 -24.33 71.60 -36.31
N ASP A 386 -24.69 72.46 -35.36
CA ASP A 386 -24.44 72.21 -33.94
C ASP A 386 -25.22 70.98 -33.45
N THR A 387 -26.46 70.85 -33.93
CA THR A 387 -27.32 69.71 -33.63
C THR A 387 -26.80 68.41 -34.26
N ASP A 388 -26.24 68.47 -35.46
CA ASP A 388 -25.60 67.34 -36.13
C ASP A 388 -24.38 66.84 -35.35
N GLN A 389 -23.54 67.74 -34.85
CA GLN A 389 -22.41 67.37 -33.98
C GLN A 389 -22.89 66.71 -32.69
N ALA A 390 -23.91 67.27 -32.05
CA ALA A 390 -24.53 66.65 -30.89
C ALA A 390 -25.13 65.27 -31.24
N SER A 391 -25.65 65.06 -32.45
CA SER A 391 -26.24 63.79 -32.88
C SER A 391 -25.19 62.68 -32.97
N VAL A 392 -23.96 63.02 -33.35
CA VAL A 392 -22.83 62.08 -33.38
C VAL A 392 -22.52 61.58 -31.97
N LYS A 393 -22.45 62.49 -30.99
CA LYS A 393 -22.19 62.12 -29.59
C LYS A 393 -23.36 61.36 -28.97
N LEU A 394 -24.60 61.72 -29.31
CA LEU A 394 -25.78 60.95 -28.92
C LEU A 394 -25.71 59.51 -29.46
N ARG A 395 -25.35 59.31 -30.73
CA ARG A 395 -25.16 57.97 -31.34
C ARG A 395 -24.02 57.18 -30.69
N GLU A 396 -23.00 57.85 -30.17
CA GLU A 396 -21.94 57.21 -29.37
C GLU A 396 -22.51 56.72 -28.03
N LEU A 397 -23.18 57.59 -27.27
CA LEU A 397 -23.81 57.23 -25.99
C LEU A 397 -24.87 56.12 -26.15
N GLN A 398 -25.63 56.13 -27.24
CA GLN A 398 -26.59 55.08 -27.57
C GLN A 398 -25.90 53.75 -27.89
N ARG A 399 -24.76 53.75 -28.59
CA ARG A 399 -23.96 52.55 -28.83
C ARG A 399 -23.37 52.00 -27.52
N ASP A 400 -22.91 52.88 -26.64
CA ASP A 400 -22.44 52.49 -25.30
C ASP A 400 -23.57 51.89 -24.47
N LEU A 401 -24.76 52.50 -24.50
CA LEU A 401 -25.96 51.96 -23.83
C LEU A 401 -26.30 50.56 -24.37
N GLU A 402 -26.31 50.37 -25.68
CA GLU A 402 -26.61 49.08 -26.30
C GLU A 402 -25.54 48.02 -25.96
N ALA A 403 -24.26 48.41 -25.92
CA ALA A 403 -23.17 47.54 -25.48
C ALA A 403 -23.37 47.11 -24.01
N VAL A 404 -23.74 48.02 -23.11
CA VAL A 404 -23.99 47.68 -21.71
C VAL A 404 -25.27 46.84 -21.55
N ARG A 405 -26.32 47.11 -22.33
CA ARG A 405 -27.56 46.30 -22.35
C ARG A 405 -27.30 44.87 -22.82
N SER A 406 -26.52 44.67 -23.87
CA SER A 406 -26.20 43.33 -24.38
C SER A 406 -25.40 42.49 -23.36
N VAL A 407 -24.44 43.12 -22.66
CA VAL A 407 -23.74 42.47 -21.54
C VAL A 407 -24.72 42.13 -20.41
N TYR A 408 -25.57 43.06 -19.99
CA TYR A 408 -26.59 42.79 -18.96
C TYR A 408 -27.52 41.63 -19.34
N ALA A 409 -28.02 41.60 -20.57
CA ALA A 409 -28.87 40.52 -21.09
C ALA A 409 -28.16 39.16 -21.06
N THR A 410 -26.87 39.13 -21.41
CA THR A 410 -26.06 37.90 -21.38
C THR A 410 -25.88 37.37 -19.94
N TYR A 411 -25.60 38.26 -18.98
CA TYR A 411 -25.51 37.89 -17.57
C TYR A 411 -26.86 37.44 -17.00
N LEU A 412 -27.97 38.08 -17.41
CA LEU A 412 -29.31 37.69 -17.01
C LEU A 412 -29.64 36.27 -17.48
N GLN A 413 -29.36 35.97 -18.76
CA GLN A 413 -29.53 34.63 -19.31
C GLN A 413 -28.66 33.62 -18.55
N ARG A 414 -27.38 33.95 -18.30
CA ARG A 414 -26.48 33.08 -17.53
C ARG A 414 -26.97 32.83 -16.10
N ALA A 415 -27.54 33.84 -15.46
CA ALA A 415 -28.13 33.71 -14.14
C ALA A 415 -29.34 32.76 -14.14
N GLN A 416 -30.20 32.86 -15.17
CA GLN A 416 -31.34 31.96 -15.35
C GLN A 416 -30.89 30.52 -15.59
N GLU A 417 -29.95 30.29 -16.51
CA GLU A 417 -29.35 28.97 -16.78
C GLU A 417 -28.74 28.35 -15.51
N THR A 418 -27.95 29.13 -14.75
CA THR A 418 -27.33 28.66 -13.51
C THR A 418 -28.36 28.31 -12.45
N ARG A 419 -29.44 29.09 -12.34
CA ARG A 419 -30.52 28.88 -11.36
C ARG A 419 -31.30 27.61 -11.64
N GLU A 420 -31.61 27.32 -12.90
CA GLU A 420 -32.25 26.05 -13.28
C GLU A 420 -31.34 24.86 -13.00
N GLN A 421 -30.02 25.03 -13.11
CA GLN A 421 -29.06 23.95 -12.85
C GLN A 421 -28.91 23.59 -11.37
N VAL A 422 -29.14 24.52 -10.44
CA VAL A 422 -29.19 24.23 -8.99
C VAL A 422 -30.25 23.17 -8.66
N ASN A 423 -31.30 23.05 -9.47
CA ASN A 423 -32.39 22.09 -9.28
C ASN A 423 -32.16 20.73 -9.96
N VAL A 424 -31.13 20.57 -10.79
CA VAL A 424 -30.85 19.30 -11.48
C VAL A 424 -29.92 18.45 -10.63
N ASP A 425 -30.42 17.28 -10.21
CA ASP A 425 -29.69 16.28 -9.42
C ASP A 425 -28.58 15.64 -10.26
N SER A 426 -27.43 16.30 -10.33
CA SER A 426 -26.30 15.97 -11.20
C SER A 426 -25.13 15.42 -10.39
N THR A 427 -25.39 14.43 -9.53
CA THR A 427 -24.31 13.77 -8.78
C THR A 427 -23.55 12.83 -9.73
N ASN A 428 -22.25 13.07 -9.96
CA ASN A 428 -21.40 12.22 -10.82
C ASN A 428 -20.98 10.90 -10.15
N ALA A 429 -21.50 10.61 -8.97
CA ALA A 429 -21.24 9.38 -8.25
C ALA A 429 -22.57 8.66 -8.00
N ARG A 430 -22.57 7.34 -8.15
CA ARG A 430 -23.71 6.51 -7.80
C ARG A 430 -23.26 5.18 -7.21
N ILE A 431 -24.08 4.63 -6.33
CA ILE A 431 -23.89 3.28 -5.81
C ILE A 431 -24.25 2.31 -6.94
N ILE A 432 -23.31 1.45 -7.33
CA ILE A 432 -23.57 0.36 -8.28
C ILE A 432 -24.14 -0.85 -7.54
N SER A 433 -23.57 -1.14 -6.38
CA SER A 433 -23.91 -2.29 -5.56
C SER A 433 -23.93 -1.88 -4.08
N ASP A 434 -25.08 -2.05 -3.44
CA ASP A 434 -25.19 -1.90 -2.00
C ASP A 434 -24.45 -3.04 -1.29
N ALA A 435 -23.84 -2.72 -0.16
CA ALA A 435 -23.21 -3.70 0.70
C ALA A 435 -24.23 -4.71 1.21
N MET A 436 -23.93 -5.99 0.97
CA MET A 436 -24.66 -7.13 1.51
C MET A 436 -23.96 -7.71 2.75
N PRO A 437 -24.70 -8.34 3.68
CA PRO A 437 -24.10 -9.06 4.80
C PRO A 437 -23.17 -10.18 4.32
N ALA A 438 -21.93 -10.20 4.83
CA ALA A 438 -20.95 -11.20 4.42
C ALA A 438 -21.32 -12.62 4.85
N LEU A 439 -21.31 -13.57 3.91
CA LEU A 439 -21.62 -14.99 4.17
C LEU A 439 -20.52 -15.75 4.92
N LYS A 440 -19.28 -15.24 4.90
CA LYS A 440 -18.10 -15.89 5.50
C LYS A 440 -17.38 -14.90 6.43
N LYS A 441 -16.84 -15.42 7.53
CA LYS A 441 -15.96 -14.70 8.45
C LYS A 441 -14.67 -14.31 7.74
N SER A 442 -14.36 -13.02 7.73
CA SER A 442 -13.15 -12.46 7.10
C SER A 442 -11.92 -12.69 7.96
N TRP A 443 -12.06 -12.68 9.29
CA TRP A 443 -10.95 -12.89 10.21
C TRP A 443 -11.37 -13.55 11.53
N PRO A 444 -10.56 -14.46 12.11
CA PRO A 444 -9.33 -15.06 11.57
C PRO A 444 -9.53 -16.10 10.44
N PRO A 445 -8.59 -16.19 9.47
CA PRO A 445 -8.57 -17.25 8.46
C PRO A 445 -8.08 -18.58 9.07
N LEU A 446 -9.00 -19.36 9.63
CA LEU A 446 -8.70 -20.58 10.40
C LEU A 446 -7.77 -21.54 9.66
N LEU A 447 -8.01 -21.75 8.36
CA LEU A 447 -7.22 -22.66 7.54
C LEU A 447 -5.73 -22.24 7.51
N LEU A 448 -5.48 -20.95 7.29
CA LEU A 448 -4.13 -20.39 7.15
C LEU A 448 -3.39 -20.39 8.49
N LEU A 449 -4.09 -20.10 9.59
CA LEU A 449 -3.54 -20.20 10.95
C LEU A 449 -3.19 -21.64 11.32
N VAL A 450 -4.06 -22.61 11.02
CA VAL A 450 -3.82 -24.03 11.33
C VAL A 450 -2.66 -24.56 10.50
N PHE A 451 -2.59 -24.28 9.20
CA PHE A 451 -1.44 -24.67 8.38
C PHE A 451 -0.15 -24.00 8.86
N GLY A 452 -0.18 -22.70 9.13
CA GLY A 452 0.97 -21.96 9.65
C GLY A 452 1.46 -22.53 10.99
N ALA A 453 0.55 -22.83 11.92
CA ALA A 453 0.87 -23.41 13.21
C ALA A 453 1.37 -24.86 13.10
N PHE A 454 0.83 -25.65 12.18
CA PHE A 454 1.26 -27.03 11.93
C PHE A 454 2.70 -27.07 11.41
N PHE A 455 2.98 -26.35 10.32
CA PHE A 455 4.33 -26.32 9.74
C PHE A 455 5.33 -25.58 10.63
N GLY A 456 4.90 -24.49 11.27
CA GLY A 456 5.70 -23.78 12.27
C GLY A 456 6.07 -24.69 13.45
N GLY A 457 5.12 -25.50 13.93
CA GLY A 457 5.36 -26.44 15.03
C GLY A 457 6.19 -27.67 14.65
N LEU A 458 6.13 -28.13 13.40
CA LEU A 458 7.06 -29.11 12.86
C LEU A 458 8.49 -28.55 12.81
N GLY A 459 8.65 -27.31 12.33
CA GLY A 459 9.95 -26.63 12.27
C GLY A 459 10.55 -26.43 13.67
N LEU A 460 9.77 -25.85 14.59
CA LEU A 460 10.19 -25.64 15.98
C LEU A 460 10.48 -26.97 16.69
N GLY A 461 9.64 -27.98 16.47
CA GLY A 461 9.82 -29.33 17.01
C GLY A 461 11.10 -29.99 16.52
N THR A 462 11.43 -29.82 15.24
CA THR A 462 12.68 -30.31 14.65
C THR A 462 13.89 -29.61 15.29
N GLY A 463 13.83 -28.29 15.46
CA GLY A 463 14.88 -27.54 16.16
C GLY A 463 15.10 -28.00 17.60
N LEU A 464 14.01 -28.16 18.37
CA LEU A 464 14.08 -28.68 19.75
C LEU A 464 14.59 -30.12 19.81
N ALA A 465 14.22 -30.97 18.83
CA ALA A 465 14.72 -32.33 18.74
C ALA A 465 16.24 -32.37 18.52
N LEU A 466 16.77 -31.50 17.65
CA LEU A 466 18.21 -31.39 17.41
C LEU A 466 18.96 -30.88 18.65
N ILE A 467 18.46 -29.83 19.31
CA ILE A 467 19.06 -29.28 20.54
C ILE A 467 19.09 -30.34 21.65
N ALA A 468 17.97 -31.04 21.86
CA ALA A 468 17.86 -32.03 22.90
C ALA A 468 18.75 -33.26 22.63
N GLU A 469 19.05 -33.58 21.38
CA GLU A 469 20.02 -34.62 21.03
C GLU A 469 21.46 -34.16 21.25
N TYR A 470 21.78 -32.94 20.83
CA TYR A 470 23.13 -32.39 20.94
C TYR A 470 23.56 -32.18 22.41
N SER A 471 22.59 -32.00 23.33
CA SER A 471 22.85 -31.82 24.76
C SER A 471 23.32 -33.08 25.51
N SER A 472 23.31 -34.27 24.90
CA SER A 472 23.76 -35.52 25.56
C SER A 472 24.35 -36.51 24.55
N PRO A 473 25.65 -36.41 24.22
CA PRO A 473 26.30 -37.31 23.26
C PRO A 473 26.44 -38.73 23.83
N THR A 474 25.69 -39.68 23.28
CA THR A 474 25.81 -41.11 23.56
C THR A 474 26.72 -41.82 22.55
N VAL A 475 27.18 -43.03 22.84
CA VAL A 475 27.94 -43.86 21.87
C VAL A 475 27.02 -44.26 20.71
N LEU A 476 27.23 -43.69 19.52
CA LEU A 476 26.39 -43.93 18.33
C LEU A 476 27.00 -44.97 17.38
N SER A 477 28.32 -45.18 17.41
CA SER A 477 29.01 -46.09 16.50
C SER A 477 30.25 -46.74 17.11
N SER A 478 30.67 -47.87 16.54
CA SER A 478 31.91 -48.55 16.90
C SER A 478 33.16 -47.70 16.63
N ALA A 479 33.12 -46.83 15.61
CA ALA A 479 34.22 -45.92 15.30
C ALA A 479 34.37 -44.84 16.38
N GLN A 480 33.25 -44.28 16.88
CA GLN A 480 33.26 -43.33 17.99
C GLN A 480 33.79 -43.96 19.28
N MET A 481 33.39 -45.21 19.56
CA MET A 481 33.88 -45.97 20.72
C MET A 481 35.39 -46.21 20.63
N GLN A 482 35.88 -46.66 19.49
CA GLN A 482 37.31 -46.92 19.26
C GLN A 482 38.15 -45.66 19.42
N SER A 483 37.69 -44.53 18.89
CA SER A 483 38.37 -43.24 19.04
C SER A 483 38.39 -42.74 20.49
N ALA A 484 37.40 -43.11 21.32
CA ALA A 484 37.27 -42.60 22.68
C ALA A 484 38.18 -43.33 23.69
N ILE A 485 38.48 -44.61 23.47
CA ILE A 485 39.29 -45.43 24.39
C ILE A 485 40.65 -45.84 23.82
N ASP A 486 40.96 -45.43 22.59
CA ASP A 486 42.19 -45.78 21.86
C ASP A 486 42.46 -47.30 21.78
N ALA A 487 41.38 -48.08 21.69
CA ALA A 487 41.43 -49.55 21.66
C ALA A 487 40.34 -50.13 20.74
N PRO A 488 40.58 -51.28 20.10
CA PRO A 488 39.65 -51.83 19.11
C PRO A 488 38.32 -52.27 19.72
N VAL A 489 37.23 -52.04 18.98
CA VAL A 489 35.93 -52.66 19.30
C VAL A 489 35.96 -54.11 18.84
N VAL A 490 35.99 -55.02 19.81
CA VAL A 490 36.19 -56.45 19.64
C VAL A 490 34.96 -57.11 19.00
N GLY A 491 33.77 -56.62 19.35
CA GLY A 491 32.50 -57.10 18.82
C GLY A 491 31.31 -56.27 19.29
N VAL A 492 30.19 -56.43 18.58
CA VAL A 492 28.87 -55.87 18.94
C VAL A 492 27.94 -57.03 19.26
N LEU A 493 27.41 -57.06 20.48
CA LEU A 493 26.54 -58.11 21.01
C LEU A 493 25.09 -57.61 21.05
N PRO A 494 24.10 -58.42 20.62
CA PRO A 494 22.70 -58.01 20.71
C PRO A 494 22.22 -58.05 22.17
N ALA A 495 21.53 -56.99 22.60
CA ALA A 495 21.05 -56.87 23.98
C ALA A 495 19.84 -57.77 24.29
N LYS A 496 19.19 -58.39 23.31
CA LYS A 496 18.06 -59.32 23.53
C LYS A 496 18.22 -60.54 22.61
N SER A 497 17.93 -61.74 23.14
CA SER A 497 17.66 -62.89 22.26
C SER A 497 16.45 -62.51 21.41
N ALA A 498 16.57 -62.61 20.09
CA ALA A 498 15.57 -62.19 19.12
C ALA A 498 14.15 -62.55 19.60
N ARG A 499 13.34 -61.51 19.84
CA ARG A 499 11.93 -61.67 20.23
C ARG A 499 11.22 -62.36 19.06
N ARG A 500 10.57 -63.48 19.32
CA ARG A 500 9.81 -64.27 18.33
C ARG A 500 8.85 -63.33 17.57
N ARG A 501 9.21 -62.98 16.33
CA ARG A 501 8.37 -62.15 15.45
C ARG A 501 7.31 -63.07 14.85
N TRP A 502 6.05 -62.90 15.24
CA TRP A 502 4.90 -63.59 14.66
C TRP A 502 4.78 -63.16 13.19
N TRP A 503 5.32 -63.93 12.25
CA TRP A 503 4.97 -63.89 10.82
C TRP A 503 5.10 -65.29 10.22
N PRO A 504 4.15 -65.78 9.39
CA PRO A 504 3.99 -67.21 9.10
C PRO A 504 4.59 -67.63 7.75
N PHE A 505 5.86 -67.32 7.46
CA PHE A 505 6.54 -67.92 6.30
C PHE A 505 8.01 -68.28 6.60
N GLY A 506 8.27 -69.59 6.47
CA GLY A 506 9.51 -70.34 6.38
C GLY A 506 10.87 -69.65 6.52
N GLY A 507 11.61 -70.07 7.54
CA GLY A 507 13.07 -69.96 7.60
C GLY A 507 13.57 -70.77 8.80
N THR A 508 14.36 -71.81 8.56
CA THR A 508 14.97 -72.67 9.59
C THR A 508 15.80 -71.83 10.56
N THR A 509 15.26 -71.58 11.75
CA THR A 509 15.92 -70.79 12.79
C THR A 509 16.95 -71.63 13.53
N THR A 510 18.23 -71.36 13.30
CA THR A 510 19.31 -71.72 14.24
C THR A 510 18.95 -71.17 15.62
N PRO A 511 19.09 -71.94 16.73
CA PRO A 511 18.76 -71.46 18.07
C PRO A 511 19.51 -70.16 18.35
N ALA A 512 18.80 -69.12 18.82
CA ALA A 512 19.39 -67.79 19.05
C ALA A 512 20.63 -67.83 19.98
N GLY A 513 20.71 -68.82 20.88
CA GLY A 513 21.90 -69.08 21.70
C GLY A 513 23.16 -69.41 20.88
N GLN A 514 23.03 -70.21 19.82
CA GLN A 514 24.17 -70.66 19.01
C GLN A 514 24.82 -69.51 18.21
N LYS A 515 24.04 -68.51 17.80
CA LYS A 515 24.56 -67.30 17.14
C LYS A 515 25.25 -66.37 18.13
N MET A 516 24.69 -66.23 19.34
CA MET A 516 25.29 -65.39 20.39
C MET A 516 26.61 -65.98 20.89
N ASP A 517 26.70 -67.30 21.05
CA ASP A 517 27.93 -68.01 21.44
C ASP A 517 29.02 -67.89 20.36
N ALA A 518 28.64 -67.86 19.07
CA ALA A 518 29.57 -67.63 17.97
C ALA A 518 30.18 -66.22 17.99
N VAL A 519 29.38 -65.18 18.24
CA VAL A 519 29.86 -63.78 18.35
C VAL A 519 30.71 -63.59 19.61
N ALA A 520 30.27 -64.12 20.75
CA ALA A 520 31.02 -64.13 22.00
C ALA A 520 32.39 -64.83 21.84
N GLY A 521 32.37 -65.99 21.19
CA GLY A 521 33.57 -66.76 20.96
C GLY A 521 34.50 -66.14 19.91
N LEU A 522 33.96 -65.42 18.92
CA LEU A 522 34.77 -64.60 18.01
C LEU A 522 35.42 -63.44 18.78
N ALA A 523 34.68 -62.80 19.70
CA ALA A 523 35.20 -61.74 20.54
C ALA A 523 36.35 -62.23 21.43
N LEU A 524 36.20 -63.40 22.09
CA LEU A 524 37.30 -64.03 22.85
C LEU A 524 38.52 -64.32 21.98
N ARG A 525 38.30 -64.85 20.77
CA ARG A 525 39.41 -65.13 19.84
C ARG A 525 40.13 -63.84 19.44
N ARG A 526 39.40 -62.75 19.19
CA ARG A 526 39.98 -61.44 18.85
C ARG A 526 40.78 -60.86 20.01
N LEU A 527 40.23 -60.85 21.22
CA LEU A 527 40.91 -60.40 22.44
C LEU A 527 42.25 -61.11 22.64
N PHE A 528 42.25 -62.44 22.61
CA PHE A 528 43.46 -63.21 22.87
C PHE A 528 44.39 -63.31 21.65
N SER A 529 43.93 -62.99 20.44
CA SER A 529 44.83 -62.90 19.26
C SER A 529 45.73 -61.67 19.29
N SER A 530 45.28 -60.59 19.95
CA SER A 530 46.08 -59.38 20.17
C SER A 530 46.94 -59.44 21.44
N SER A 531 46.76 -60.47 22.28
CA SER A 531 47.42 -60.57 23.57
C SER A 531 48.90 -60.97 23.43
N ARG A 532 49.81 -60.16 23.98
CA ARG A 532 51.27 -60.39 23.93
C ARG A 532 51.71 -61.30 25.07
N ARG A 533 51.24 -62.54 25.09
CA ARG A 533 51.59 -63.49 26.13
C ARG A 533 52.79 -64.37 25.73
N PRO A 534 53.86 -64.46 26.54
CA PRO A 534 54.95 -65.41 26.34
C PRO A 534 54.47 -66.88 26.50
N PRO A 535 55.12 -67.85 25.82
CA PRO A 535 54.74 -69.27 25.91
C PRO A 535 54.73 -69.86 27.34
N ASP A 536 55.60 -69.36 28.23
CA ASP A 536 55.79 -69.88 29.60
C ASP A 536 55.22 -68.95 30.68
N TRP A 537 54.17 -68.19 30.36
CA TRP A 537 53.58 -67.24 31.30
C TRP A 537 52.98 -67.97 32.53
N PRO A 538 53.35 -67.58 33.77
CA PRO A 538 52.98 -68.34 34.97
C PRO A 538 51.50 -68.22 35.37
N LEU A 539 50.75 -67.30 34.77
CA LEU A 539 49.34 -67.01 35.09
C LEU A 539 48.38 -67.52 34.01
N VAL A 540 47.17 -67.90 34.43
CA VAL A 540 46.06 -68.29 33.55
C VAL A 540 45.61 -67.13 32.65
N PRO A 541 45.16 -67.35 31.40
CA PRO A 541 44.57 -66.30 30.57
C PRO A 541 43.42 -65.64 31.30
N SER A 542 43.39 -64.32 31.34
CA SER A 542 42.42 -63.58 32.15
C SER A 542 41.87 -62.36 31.41
N VAL A 543 40.55 -62.16 31.51
CA VAL A 543 39.85 -60.98 30.98
C VAL A 543 39.04 -60.34 32.09
N LEU A 544 39.16 -59.02 32.25
CA LEU A 544 38.37 -58.23 33.17
C LEU A 544 37.42 -57.34 32.38
N LEU A 545 36.11 -57.46 32.66
CA LEU A 545 35.08 -56.63 32.08
C LEU A 545 34.71 -55.51 33.04
N THR A 546 34.77 -54.28 32.57
CA THR A 546 34.35 -53.07 33.29
C THR A 546 33.37 -52.26 32.43
N SER A 547 32.53 -51.45 33.05
CA SER A 547 31.55 -50.60 32.36
C SER A 547 31.27 -49.34 33.16
N ALA A 548 30.54 -48.41 32.55
CA ALA A 548 29.86 -47.37 33.31
C ALA A 548 28.82 -48.00 34.28
N PRO A 549 28.45 -47.31 35.38
CA PRO A 549 27.50 -47.83 36.37
C PRO A 549 26.12 -48.14 35.76
N GLU A 550 25.69 -47.34 34.78
CA GLU A 550 24.44 -47.51 34.05
C GLU A 550 24.37 -48.81 33.22
N ASP A 551 25.53 -49.32 32.78
CA ASP A 551 25.66 -50.54 31.98
C ASP A 551 25.93 -51.79 32.82
N ALA A 552 25.84 -51.71 34.15
CA ALA A 552 26.19 -52.81 35.05
C ALA A 552 25.47 -54.12 34.74
N ALA A 553 24.20 -54.05 34.31
CA ALA A 553 23.40 -55.21 33.92
C ALA A 553 23.89 -55.84 32.61
N GLN A 554 24.28 -55.02 31.63
CA GLN A 554 24.77 -55.48 30.34
C GLN A 554 26.16 -56.10 30.45
N ARG A 555 27.07 -55.46 31.21
CA ARG A 555 28.39 -56.01 31.55
C ARG A 555 28.31 -57.41 32.18
N GLY A 556 27.50 -57.57 33.23
CA GLY A 556 27.34 -58.86 33.90
C GLY A 556 26.69 -59.93 33.02
N ARG A 557 25.90 -59.53 32.01
CA ARG A 557 25.39 -60.45 30.99
C ARG A 557 26.46 -60.84 29.97
N VAL A 558 27.23 -59.87 29.47
CA VAL A 558 28.34 -60.10 28.53
C VAL A 558 29.38 -61.01 29.17
N ALA A 559 29.74 -60.78 30.44
CA ALA A 559 30.71 -61.57 31.16
C ALA A 559 30.29 -63.05 31.28
N ARG A 560 29.02 -63.33 31.62
CA ARG A 560 28.45 -64.69 31.64
C ARG A 560 28.38 -65.33 30.25
N LEU A 561 28.04 -64.54 29.23
CA LEU A 561 27.96 -65.00 27.85
C LEU A 561 29.34 -65.39 27.30
N LEU A 562 30.40 -64.64 27.64
CA LEU A 562 31.77 -65.03 27.32
C LEU A 562 32.19 -66.30 28.06
N ALA A 563 31.84 -66.44 29.34
CA ALA A 563 32.16 -67.63 30.13
C ALA A 563 31.50 -68.89 29.56
N ASN A 564 30.22 -68.81 29.21
CA ASN A 564 29.49 -69.90 28.59
C ASN A 564 30.03 -70.24 27.19
N ALA A 565 30.37 -69.23 26.39
CA ALA A 565 30.94 -69.44 25.05
C ALA A 565 32.33 -70.11 25.08
N ALA A 566 33.14 -69.80 26.10
CA ALA A 566 34.41 -70.49 26.33
C ALA A 566 34.20 -71.94 26.82
N ALA A 567 33.28 -72.16 27.77
CA ALA A 567 32.96 -73.49 28.27
C ALA A 567 32.36 -74.41 27.19
N ALA A 568 31.49 -73.88 26.32
CA ALA A 568 30.93 -74.61 25.18
C ALA A 568 31.99 -75.07 24.16
N ARG A 569 33.17 -74.45 24.16
CA ARG A 569 34.33 -74.84 23.34
C ARG A 569 35.26 -75.83 24.04
N GLY A 570 34.89 -76.30 25.24
CA GLY A 570 35.65 -77.26 26.02
C GLY A 570 36.61 -76.63 27.03
N SER A 571 36.73 -75.31 27.11
CA SER A 571 37.64 -74.67 28.06
C SER A 571 37.12 -74.73 29.50
N ARG A 572 38.03 -74.98 30.45
CA ARG A 572 37.75 -74.89 31.89
C ARG A 572 37.81 -73.43 32.34
N VAL A 573 36.67 -72.84 32.67
CA VAL A 573 36.55 -71.40 32.94
C VAL A 573 36.32 -71.13 34.42
N LEU A 574 37.07 -70.18 34.98
CA LEU A 574 36.75 -69.57 36.27
C LEU A 574 36.06 -68.22 36.03
N PHE A 575 34.81 -68.11 36.46
CA PHE A 575 34.04 -66.87 36.41
C PHE A 575 34.08 -66.19 37.78
N ILE A 576 34.67 -65.01 37.86
CA ILE A 576 34.78 -64.21 39.08
C ILE A 576 33.75 -63.09 39.01
N ASP A 577 32.76 -63.12 39.90
CA ASP A 577 31.71 -62.11 39.98
C ASP A 577 31.97 -61.15 41.15
N THR A 578 32.48 -59.95 40.85
CA THR A 578 32.85 -58.96 41.88
C THR A 578 31.67 -58.10 42.33
N ASN A 579 30.53 -58.18 41.63
CA ASN A 579 29.40 -57.28 41.84
C ASN A 579 28.16 -57.98 42.40
N ASN A 580 28.02 -59.28 42.19
CA ASN A 580 26.91 -60.06 42.74
C ASN A 580 27.15 -60.36 44.22
N ALA A 581 26.53 -59.55 45.09
CA ALA A 581 26.16 -60.03 46.40
C ALA A 581 24.99 -60.98 46.19
N GLY A 582 25.26 -62.27 46.03
CA GLY A 582 24.20 -63.27 45.91
C GLY A 582 23.17 -63.03 47.01
N GLY A 583 21.88 -63.04 46.67
CA GLY A 583 20.75 -62.78 47.57
C GLY A 583 20.56 -63.82 48.69
N GLN A 584 21.66 -64.38 49.19
CA GLN A 584 21.72 -65.27 50.33
C GLN A 584 21.78 -64.43 51.62
N LYS A 585 20.98 -64.84 52.62
CA LYS A 585 20.88 -64.16 53.92
C LYS A 585 22.18 -64.14 54.73
N GLU A 586 23.14 -64.99 54.38
CA GLU A 586 24.46 -65.05 55.02
C GLU A 586 25.57 -64.87 53.97
N PRO A 587 26.53 -63.96 54.19
CA PRO A 587 27.58 -63.71 53.22
C PRO A 587 28.60 -64.86 53.26
N GLN A 588 28.64 -65.65 52.17
CA GLN A 588 29.61 -66.73 51.99
C GLN A 588 31.01 -66.17 51.70
N PRO A 589 32.10 -66.90 52.08
CA PRO A 589 33.46 -66.54 51.68
C PRO A 589 33.60 -66.48 50.15
N GLY A 590 34.36 -65.51 49.65
CA GLY A 590 34.54 -65.31 48.21
C GLY A 590 35.83 -64.60 47.86
N LEU A 591 35.88 -63.94 46.69
CA LEU A 591 37.05 -63.26 46.15
C LEU A 591 37.72 -62.34 47.19
N LEU A 592 36.96 -61.47 47.86
CA LEU A 592 37.51 -60.53 48.82
C LEU A 592 38.16 -61.24 50.03
N ASP A 593 37.68 -62.43 50.41
CA ASP A 593 38.28 -63.22 51.49
C ASP A 593 39.58 -63.91 51.02
N VAL A 594 39.65 -64.33 49.75
CA VAL A 594 40.87 -64.85 49.10
C VAL A 594 41.93 -63.74 48.98
N LEU A 595 41.54 -62.54 48.55
CA LEU A 595 42.46 -61.40 48.40
C LEU A 595 43.00 -60.86 49.72
N ARG A 596 42.33 -61.15 50.84
CA ARG A 596 42.84 -60.88 52.20
C ARG A 596 43.76 -61.99 52.74
N GLY A 597 43.79 -63.14 52.08
CA GLY A 597 44.48 -64.34 52.58
C GLY A 597 43.73 -65.06 53.71
N GLU A 598 42.45 -64.76 53.94
CA GLU A 598 41.64 -65.38 55.00
C GLU A 598 41.10 -66.77 54.61
N TYR A 599 40.99 -67.04 53.31
CA TYR A 599 40.44 -68.28 52.75
C TYR A 599 41.29 -68.77 51.58
N ALA A 600 41.44 -70.10 51.47
CA ALA A 600 42.13 -70.74 50.35
C ALA A 600 41.27 -70.73 49.08
N PHE A 601 41.87 -70.39 47.94
CA PHE A 601 41.19 -70.34 46.64
C PHE A 601 40.63 -71.70 46.20
N GLU A 602 41.34 -72.79 46.48
CA GLU A 602 40.94 -74.16 46.07
C GLU A 602 39.60 -74.59 46.69
N ALA A 603 39.31 -74.14 47.92
CA ALA A 603 38.07 -74.47 48.61
C ALA A 603 36.83 -73.80 47.97
N LEU A 604 37.02 -72.69 47.24
CA LEU A 604 35.95 -71.86 46.70
C LEU A 604 35.77 -72.01 45.17
N SER A 605 36.66 -72.73 44.49
CA SER A 605 36.72 -72.83 43.02
C SER A 605 36.11 -74.13 42.48
N GLN A 606 34.90 -74.48 42.94
CA GLN A 606 34.19 -75.70 42.51
C GLN A 606 33.39 -75.50 41.22
N TYR A 607 33.40 -76.50 40.34
CA TYR A 607 32.59 -76.52 39.12
C TYR A 607 31.11 -76.73 39.44
N ALA A 608 30.23 -76.04 38.70
CA ALA A 608 28.82 -76.35 38.76
C ALA A 608 28.54 -77.74 38.14
N PRO A 609 27.60 -78.55 38.68
CA PRO A 609 27.28 -79.87 38.14
C PRO A 609 26.91 -79.80 36.65
N GLY A 610 27.68 -80.50 35.80
CA GLY A 610 27.47 -80.53 34.34
C GLY A 610 27.97 -79.30 33.57
N SER A 611 28.75 -78.40 34.18
CA SER A 611 29.31 -77.21 33.54
C SER A 611 30.83 -77.16 33.69
N ASN A 612 31.55 -76.73 32.64
CA ASN A 612 32.98 -76.43 32.68
C ASN A 612 33.28 -75.04 33.30
N VAL A 613 32.30 -74.41 33.96
CA VAL A 613 32.43 -73.10 34.61
C VAL A 613 32.39 -73.26 36.13
N ALA A 614 33.45 -72.82 36.81
CA ALA A 614 33.46 -72.59 38.25
C ALA A 614 33.16 -71.11 38.53
N VAL A 615 32.39 -70.82 39.59
CA VAL A 615 31.98 -69.44 39.93
C VAL A 615 32.54 -69.04 41.28
N LEU A 616 33.25 -67.91 41.32
CA LEU A 616 33.74 -67.28 42.54
C LEU A 616 33.00 -65.96 42.76
N GLY A 617 32.19 -65.89 43.81
CA GLY A 617 31.45 -64.68 44.18
C GLY A 617 32.30 -63.64 44.90
N LYS A 618 31.73 -62.44 45.13
CA LYS A 618 32.39 -61.29 45.77
C LYS A 618 32.99 -61.60 47.15
N GLY A 619 32.30 -62.38 47.97
CA GLY A 619 32.70 -62.66 49.35
C GLY A 619 32.21 -61.63 50.37
N ARG A 620 32.67 -61.76 51.62
CA ARG A 620 32.14 -60.98 52.75
C ARG A 620 32.59 -59.51 52.70
N PRO A 621 31.67 -58.54 52.92
CA PRO A 621 32.04 -57.13 53.03
C PRO A 621 32.75 -56.90 54.37
N LYS A 622 34.08 -56.77 54.34
CA LYS A 622 34.94 -56.35 55.46
C LYS A 622 35.85 -55.20 55.02
N ALA A 623 36.57 -54.60 55.97
CA ALA A 623 37.52 -53.51 55.74
C ALA A 623 38.46 -53.79 54.54
N ALA A 624 38.82 -52.72 53.83
CA ALA A 624 39.70 -52.78 52.67
C ALA A 624 41.09 -53.32 53.06
N PHE A 625 41.64 -54.19 52.21
CA PHE A 625 43.02 -54.65 52.32
C PHE A 625 43.95 -53.66 51.59
N SER A 626 45.23 -53.64 51.95
CA SER A 626 46.20 -52.78 51.26
C SER A 626 46.38 -53.24 49.81
N GLU A 627 46.66 -52.31 48.90
CA GLU A 627 46.84 -52.62 47.48
C GLU A 627 47.95 -53.67 47.26
N ALA A 628 49.07 -53.54 47.96
CA ALA A 628 50.17 -54.51 47.92
C ALA A 628 49.74 -55.92 48.37
N GLN A 629 48.93 -56.02 49.43
CA GLN A 629 48.38 -57.30 49.89
C GLN A 629 47.43 -57.90 48.85
N GLY A 630 46.54 -57.07 48.28
CA GLY A 630 45.62 -57.47 47.24
C GLY A 630 46.34 -58.02 46.00
N VAL A 631 47.39 -57.33 45.54
CA VAL A 631 48.19 -57.75 44.37
C VAL A 631 48.90 -59.08 44.64
N TYR A 632 49.51 -59.24 45.83
CA TYR A 632 50.18 -60.49 46.21
C TYR A 632 49.22 -61.68 46.18
N PHE A 633 48.07 -61.60 46.87
CA PHE A 633 47.10 -62.70 46.88
C PHE A 633 46.41 -62.88 45.53
N THR A 634 46.25 -61.83 44.72
CA THR A 634 45.77 -61.95 43.34
C THR A 634 46.73 -62.77 42.48
N GLN A 635 48.04 -62.50 42.57
CA GLN A 635 49.06 -63.23 41.82
C GLN A 635 49.08 -64.71 42.23
N HIS A 636 49.02 -65.00 43.54
CA HIS A 636 48.94 -66.37 44.04
C HIS A 636 47.66 -67.08 43.59
N MET A 637 46.51 -66.41 43.62
CA MET A 637 45.23 -66.94 43.16
C MET A 637 45.27 -67.27 41.65
N LEU A 638 45.75 -66.36 40.81
CA LEU A 638 45.84 -66.58 39.36
C LEU A 638 46.87 -67.67 38.99
N ALA A 639 47.96 -67.80 39.74
CA ALA A 639 48.95 -68.86 39.59
C ALA A 639 48.43 -70.23 40.07
N GLN A 640 47.55 -70.27 41.07
CA GLN A 640 46.84 -71.50 41.46
C GLN A 640 45.76 -71.84 40.42
N ALA A 641 45.04 -70.83 39.92
CA ALA A 641 44.02 -71.01 38.91
C ALA A 641 44.57 -71.60 37.60
N SER A 642 45.82 -71.30 37.22
CA SER A 642 46.45 -71.86 36.01
C SER A 642 46.62 -73.39 36.03
N ARG A 643 46.55 -74.03 37.21
CA ARG A 643 46.61 -75.49 37.33
C ARG A 643 45.30 -76.17 36.91
N ASN A 644 44.17 -75.53 37.22
CA ASN A 644 42.84 -76.14 37.09
C ASN A 644 41.96 -75.48 36.03
N PHE A 645 42.27 -74.24 35.62
CA PHE A 645 41.49 -73.45 34.69
C PHE A 645 42.33 -73.00 33.48
N GLU A 646 41.68 -72.91 32.33
CA GLU A 646 42.25 -72.45 31.06
C GLU A 646 41.91 -70.99 30.75
N LEU A 647 40.90 -70.44 31.41
CA LEU A 647 40.50 -69.04 31.25
C LEU A 647 39.84 -68.51 32.54
N VAL A 648 40.20 -67.28 32.93
CA VAL A 648 39.54 -66.53 33.99
C VAL A 648 38.78 -65.36 33.37
N ILE A 649 37.50 -65.22 33.71
CA ILE A 649 36.68 -64.08 33.32
C ILE A 649 36.21 -63.37 34.57
N VAL A 650 36.61 -62.12 34.71
CA VAL A 650 36.30 -61.26 35.85
C VAL A 650 35.24 -60.25 35.46
N ASP A 651 34.11 -60.29 36.15
CA ASP A 651 33.09 -59.25 36.12
C ASP A 651 33.51 -58.15 37.10
N GLY A 652 34.32 -57.18 36.66
CA GLY A 652 35.09 -56.24 37.48
C GLY A 652 34.35 -55.02 38.08
N GLY A 653 33.03 -54.97 37.96
CA GLY A 653 32.19 -53.84 38.36
C GLY A 653 32.39 -52.59 37.48
N ALA A 654 31.85 -51.47 37.98
CA ALA A 654 32.24 -50.15 37.51
C ALA A 654 33.47 -49.70 38.30
N LEU A 655 34.67 -49.82 37.70
CA LEU A 655 35.94 -49.51 38.36
C LEU A 655 36.03 -48.04 38.83
N ALA A 656 35.26 -47.13 38.22
CA ALA A 656 35.14 -45.74 38.65
C ALA A 656 34.46 -45.59 40.02
N ASP A 657 33.53 -46.48 40.36
CA ASP A 657 32.70 -46.39 41.58
C ASP A 657 33.11 -47.43 42.64
N ASN A 658 33.70 -48.55 42.21
CA ASN A 658 33.95 -49.69 43.08
C ASN A 658 35.30 -50.36 42.82
N LEU A 659 36.22 -50.23 43.78
CA LEU A 659 37.60 -50.71 43.70
C LEU A 659 37.80 -52.17 44.11
N ASN A 660 36.73 -52.96 44.33
CA ASN A 660 36.84 -54.37 44.74
C ASN A 660 37.65 -55.24 43.77
N ALA A 661 37.67 -54.86 42.48
CA ALA A 661 38.44 -55.55 41.44
C ALA A 661 39.76 -54.84 41.10
N SER A 662 40.11 -53.74 41.77
CA SER A 662 41.34 -52.95 41.50
C SER A 662 42.63 -53.79 41.54
N PRO A 663 42.83 -54.73 42.48
CA PRO A 663 44.04 -55.57 42.48
C PRO A 663 44.15 -56.51 41.28
N LEU A 664 43.00 -56.87 40.68
CA LEU A 664 42.94 -57.70 39.48
C LEU A 664 43.33 -56.89 38.23
N VAL A 665 43.06 -55.59 38.19
CA VAL A 665 43.38 -54.71 37.04
C VAL A 665 44.86 -54.76 36.69
N ALA A 666 45.75 -54.75 37.70
CA ALA A 666 47.19 -54.79 37.50
C ALA A 666 47.70 -56.13 36.92
N MET A 667 47.03 -57.24 37.22
CA MET A 667 47.51 -58.61 36.94
C MET A 667 46.79 -59.31 35.78
N VAL A 668 45.60 -58.83 35.41
CA VAL A 668 44.80 -59.41 34.32
C VAL A 668 45.36 -59.03 32.95
N ASP A 669 45.32 -59.96 31.98
CA ASP A 669 45.91 -59.77 30.65
C ASP A 669 45.13 -58.73 29.82
N GLU A 670 43.80 -58.88 29.78
CA GLU A 670 42.90 -58.13 28.91
C GLU A 670 41.86 -57.35 29.73
N ILE A 671 41.75 -56.04 29.51
CA ILE A 671 40.72 -55.21 30.15
C ILE A 671 39.75 -54.73 29.07
N VAL A 672 38.48 -55.11 29.20
CA VAL A 672 37.45 -54.86 28.18
C VAL A 672 36.38 -53.94 28.74
N LEU A 673 36.17 -52.81 28.06
CA LEU A 673 35.08 -51.90 28.39
C LEU A 673 33.78 -52.34 27.71
N VAL A 674 32.71 -52.48 28.48
CA VAL A 674 31.36 -52.75 27.96
C VAL A 674 30.56 -51.46 27.95
N ALA A 675 29.97 -51.12 26.80
CA ALA A 675 29.08 -49.97 26.65
C ALA A 675 27.87 -50.34 25.77
N THR A 676 26.75 -49.64 25.95
CA THR A 676 25.51 -49.85 25.21
C THR A 676 25.31 -48.77 24.13
N LEU A 677 25.07 -49.20 22.89
CA LEU A 677 24.82 -48.31 21.76
C LEU A 677 23.55 -47.48 21.98
N ASN A 678 23.63 -46.18 21.69
CA ASN A 678 22.57 -45.18 21.85
C ASN A 678 22.08 -44.93 23.29
N ALA A 679 22.73 -45.53 24.29
CA ALA A 679 22.35 -45.41 25.70
C ALA A 679 23.48 -44.82 26.55
N THR A 680 24.70 -45.37 26.46
CA THR A 680 25.83 -44.93 27.28
C THR A 680 26.34 -43.56 26.82
N PRO A 681 26.40 -42.54 27.69
CA PRO A 681 27.02 -41.27 27.37
C PRO A 681 28.53 -41.40 27.15
N MET A 682 29.07 -40.65 26.19
CA MET A 682 30.49 -40.71 25.86
C MET A 682 31.39 -40.31 27.04
N ARG A 683 30.92 -39.39 27.89
CA ARG A 683 31.62 -38.97 29.11
C ARG A 683 31.87 -40.15 30.06
N ASP A 684 30.92 -41.08 30.17
CA ASP A 684 30.94 -42.15 31.15
C ASP A 684 31.86 -43.29 30.66
N VAL A 685 31.89 -43.49 29.34
CA VAL A 685 32.91 -44.29 28.66
C VAL A 685 34.32 -43.75 28.90
N THR A 686 34.53 -42.44 28.70
CA THR A 686 35.85 -41.83 28.93
C THR A 686 36.27 -41.88 30.39
N ALA A 687 35.33 -41.68 31.33
CA ALA A 687 35.59 -41.77 32.76
C ALA A 687 36.00 -43.20 33.17
N ALA A 688 35.31 -44.22 32.64
CA ALA A 688 35.67 -45.60 32.89
C ALA A 688 37.04 -45.98 32.29
N SER A 689 37.37 -45.46 31.10
CA SER A 689 38.70 -45.61 30.51
C SER A 689 39.79 -44.95 31.36
N GLN A 690 39.56 -43.72 31.82
CA GLN A 690 40.47 -43.00 32.70
C GLN A 690 40.67 -43.72 34.04
N ALA A 691 39.62 -44.31 34.60
CA ALA A 691 39.74 -45.10 35.84
C ALA A 691 40.71 -46.28 35.67
N ILE A 692 40.70 -46.95 34.51
CA ILE A 692 41.69 -48.00 34.18
C ILE A 692 43.09 -47.39 34.06
N SER A 693 43.23 -46.24 33.39
CA SER A 693 44.50 -45.51 33.24
C SER A 693 45.13 -45.12 34.58
N VAL A 694 44.33 -44.65 35.54
CA VAL A 694 44.79 -44.31 36.89
C VAL A 694 45.35 -45.53 37.63
N MET A 695 44.83 -46.73 37.35
CA MET A 695 45.32 -48.00 37.88
C MET A 695 46.55 -48.55 37.11
N GLY A 696 47.16 -47.75 36.23
CA GLY A 696 48.41 -48.08 35.54
C GLY A 696 48.26 -49.01 34.33
N ARG A 697 47.04 -49.19 33.81
CA ARG A 697 46.74 -50.04 32.64
C ARG A 697 45.92 -49.26 31.61
N LEU A 698 45.80 -49.75 30.39
CA LEU A 698 44.89 -49.20 29.37
C LEU A 698 43.84 -50.26 29.02
N PRO A 699 42.63 -49.86 28.60
CA PRO A 699 41.67 -50.80 28.05
C PRO A 699 42.25 -51.46 26.81
N THR A 700 42.16 -52.78 26.73
CA THR A 700 42.68 -53.56 25.59
C THR A 700 41.64 -53.72 24.48
N GLY A 701 40.36 -53.47 24.78
CA GLY A 701 39.31 -53.38 23.78
C GLY A 701 37.96 -52.98 24.36
N ALA A 702 36.97 -52.84 23.47
CA ALA A 702 35.57 -52.59 23.84
C ALA A 702 34.62 -53.64 23.29
N LEU A 703 33.56 -53.92 24.05
CA LEU A 703 32.40 -54.68 23.61
C LEU A 703 31.17 -53.78 23.65
N LEU A 704 30.52 -53.64 22.50
CA LEU A 704 29.30 -52.85 22.39
C LEU A 704 28.07 -53.73 22.51
N VAL A 705 27.03 -53.24 23.19
CA VAL A 705 25.74 -53.91 23.29
C VAL A 705 24.71 -53.12 22.48
N ASP A 706 24.09 -53.77 21.49
CA ASP A 706 23.05 -53.15 20.65
C ASP A 706 21.66 -53.49 21.19
N GLU A 707 20.96 -52.50 21.75
CA GLU A 707 19.58 -52.64 22.21
C GLU A 707 18.53 -52.51 21.09
N ALA A 708 18.91 -51.95 19.94
CA ALA A 708 18.02 -51.67 18.83
C ALA A 708 17.98 -52.77 17.75
N ALA A 709 18.91 -53.73 17.79
CA ALA A 709 19.04 -54.85 16.85
C ALA A 709 17.91 -55.90 16.92
#